data_AF-A0A1I7H2U3-F1
#
_entry.id   AF-A0A1I7H2U3-F1
#
_cell.length_a   1.000
_cell.length_b   1.000
_cell.length_c   1.000
_cell.angle_alpha   90.00
_cell.angle_beta   90.00
_cell.angle_gamma   90.00
#
_symmetry.space_group_name_H-M   'P 1'
#
loop_
_entity.id
_entity.type
_entity.pdbx_description
1 polymer ?
#
loop_
_entity_poly.entity_id
_entity_poly.type
_entity_poly.pdbx_seq_one_letter_code
_entity_poly.pdbx_strand_id
1 'polypeptide(L)'
;MRFISSRPGERGKSAEYDALGGANGSNSIVDHCSFGWANDEQWGLYSNNLNYTTQWSVVGPSNSFSYHSKGIHGFAVMLGKGNCSWHNNMIVDNVSRNFRGKVEGTYTADFVNNVIYNWDYQTAYGTIGHLNYVGNYLKMGPNTKGGYNYVSVDSTTNPDNFKMYLADNKFVDNKDNDYKDFSTNNWSGITYSSSNGRNESNVKSNTPFQIMDNGDDLSVALKAESAESAYNNVLKYSGAGISSDLRTAIDKQVMNEAKTGTGQLVGARAYSEANSSQKDTIDKYGIKCGVEFNYPEAITTGAPKDSDNDGMPDFWEIERNLNPNNASDANDDYCGQGYTNIEYYLNDLTVDAFPKGTVIISPQKNSTSSSSTEKQDVTPANDITNNAVYTIKNKKSNLFMEVTGGTAANGTNIQQWGATTPASYNTWKLVSAGNDYYYIYSELGDGNTYTLYVTGGKATDNTNVELYTKNTSNAQLYRIIKNSDGTYSFLTKASSLSSCVEVAASSTSSGANVQQNTFTGADNQKWILTKVNTNSATKPSTKVTNNLKVDYTINNWGSTNQVNFKITNNSSSTISTWTLKVKKSDVSITTGWNINLSESGDYYVITPVGWNSSIAPGQSIEFGTQGNGNANKTINYLIN
;
A
#
# COMPACT_ATOMS: atom_id res chain seq x y z
N MET A 1 -17.55 -10.70 -12.33
CA MET A 1 -16.30 -10.61 -13.12
C MET A 1 -15.17 -10.17 -12.20
N ARG A 2 -13.96 -10.72 -12.37
CA ARG A 2 -12.78 -10.32 -11.58
C ARG A 2 -11.50 -10.32 -12.40
N PHE A 3 -10.52 -9.51 -11.98
CA PHE A 3 -9.18 -9.47 -12.55
C PHE A 3 -9.12 -9.22 -14.07
N ILE A 4 -10.12 -8.49 -14.58
CA ILE A 4 -10.20 -8.09 -15.99
C ILE A 4 -9.79 -6.64 -16.14
N SER A 5 -8.97 -6.39 -17.16
CA SER A 5 -8.66 -5.05 -17.64
C SER A 5 -9.32 -4.79 -19.00
N SER A 6 -9.98 -3.64 -19.15
CA SER A 6 -10.52 -3.17 -20.43
C SER A 6 -10.04 -1.75 -20.70
N ARG A 7 -9.33 -1.56 -21.82
CA ARG A 7 -8.75 -0.28 -22.24
C ARG A 7 -8.86 -0.10 -23.75
N PRO A 8 -10.05 0.24 -24.28
CA PRO A 8 -10.35 0.17 -25.71
C PRO A 8 -9.39 0.92 -26.64
N GLY A 9 -8.59 1.87 -26.15
CA GLY A 9 -7.63 2.59 -26.99
C GLY A 9 -8.33 3.66 -27.82
N GLU A 10 -7.56 4.44 -28.57
CA GLU A 10 -8.13 5.40 -29.52
C GLU A 10 -8.78 4.65 -30.71
N ARG A 11 -10.06 4.91 -31.00
CA ARG A 11 -10.84 4.20 -32.05
C ARG A 11 -11.15 5.05 -33.28
N GLY A 12 -10.59 6.25 -33.37
CA GLY A 12 -10.72 7.13 -34.54
C GLY A 12 -11.96 8.03 -34.51
N LYS A 13 -12.22 8.73 -35.62
CA LYS A 13 -13.01 9.98 -35.66
C LYS A 13 -14.51 9.88 -35.41
N SER A 14 -15.07 8.68 -35.37
CA SER A 14 -16.52 8.45 -35.34
C SER A 14 -16.96 7.45 -34.26
N ALA A 15 -16.08 7.15 -33.31
CA ALA A 15 -16.34 6.15 -32.29
C ALA A 15 -16.44 6.80 -30.90
N GLU A 16 -17.59 6.61 -30.26
CA GLU A 16 -17.79 6.81 -28.83
C GLU A 16 -17.84 5.43 -28.18
N TYR A 17 -17.12 5.25 -27.08
CA TYR A 17 -16.98 3.93 -26.49
C TYR A 17 -16.67 4.02 -25.00
N ASP A 18 -17.25 3.07 -24.28
CA ASP A 18 -17.00 2.85 -22.87
C ASP A 18 -15.94 1.76 -22.66
N ALA A 19 -15.23 1.81 -21.52
CA ALA A 19 -14.33 0.72 -21.15
C ALA A 19 -15.10 -0.47 -20.59
N LEU A 20 -16.17 -0.21 -19.84
CA LEU A 20 -17.22 -1.16 -19.52
C LEU A 20 -18.58 -0.50 -19.71
N GLY A 21 -19.41 -1.06 -20.58
CA GLY A 21 -20.76 -0.57 -20.85
C GLY A 21 -21.81 -1.67 -20.73
N GLY A 22 -23.06 -1.30 -20.48
CA GLY A 22 -24.16 -2.27 -20.45
C GLY A 22 -25.50 -1.67 -20.06
N ALA A 23 -26.57 -2.43 -20.27
CA ALA A 23 -27.92 -2.06 -19.84
C ALA A 23 -28.75 -3.29 -19.46
N ASN A 24 -29.71 -3.09 -18.55
CA ASN A 24 -30.67 -4.10 -18.08
C ASN A 24 -30.03 -5.37 -17.43
N GLY A 25 -28.81 -5.27 -16.91
CA GLY A 25 -28.15 -6.35 -16.17
C GLY A 25 -28.51 -6.34 -14.69
N SER A 26 -28.57 -7.48 -14.02
CA SER A 26 -28.80 -7.53 -12.57
C SER A 26 -28.04 -8.65 -11.89
N ASN A 27 -27.88 -8.57 -10.57
CA ASN A 27 -27.24 -9.60 -9.73
C ASN A 27 -25.80 -9.88 -10.16
N SER A 28 -24.97 -8.83 -10.15
CA SER A 28 -23.59 -8.92 -10.62
C SER A 28 -22.58 -8.33 -9.63
N ILE A 29 -21.39 -8.91 -9.62
CA ILE A 29 -20.24 -8.40 -8.85
C ILE A 29 -19.11 -8.13 -9.82
N VAL A 30 -18.52 -6.95 -9.73
CA VAL A 30 -17.29 -6.56 -10.41
C VAL A 30 -16.25 -6.24 -9.35
N ASP A 31 -15.23 -7.08 -9.26
CA ASP A 31 -14.29 -7.05 -8.15
C ASP A 31 -12.86 -7.16 -8.68
N HIS A 32 -11.96 -6.26 -8.26
CA HIS A 32 -10.58 -6.22 -8.75
C HIS A 32 -10.47 -6.13 -10.29
N CYS A 33 -11.28 -5.27 -10.90
CA CYS A 33 -11.19 -4.99 -12.33
C CYS A 33 -10.57 -3.61 -12.60
N SER A 34 -10.20 -3.35 -13.85
CA SER A 34 -9.53 -2.12 -14.24
C SER A 34 -10.05 -1.61 -15.58
N PHE A 35 -10.75 -0.47 -15.54
CA PHE A 35 -11.46 0.10 -16.68
C PHE A 35 -10.95 1.50 -16.94
N GLY A 36 -10.41 1.76 -18.12
CA GLY A 36 -9.81 3.04 -18.44
C GLY A 36 -9.64 3.25 -19.94
N TRP A 37 -9.05 4.37 -20.31
CA TRP A 37 -8.73 4.75 -21.68
C TRP A 37 -9.92 4.75 -22.66
N ALA A 38 -11.13 4.91 -22.14
CA ALA A 38 -12.33 5.15 -22.91
C ALA A 38 -12.53 6.66 -23.14
N ASN A 39 -13.12 7.01 -24.27
CA ASN A 39 -13.41 8.41 -24.61
C ASN A 39 -14.82 8.87 -24.23
N ASP A 40 -15.71 7.97 -23.80
CA ASP A 40 -16.94 8.33 -23.11
C ASP A 40 -16.85 7.93 -21.63
N GLU A 41 -17.52 6.86 -21.20
CA GLU A 41 -17.44 6.39 -19.82
C GLU A 41 -16.38 5.32 -19.59
N GLN A 42 -15.63 5.43 -18.50
CA GLN A 42 -14.80 4.31 -18.04
C GLN A 42 -15.71 3.20 -17.50
N TRP A 43 -16.84 3.60 -16.91
CA TRP A 43 -17.93 2.72 -16.50
C TRP A 43 -19.30 3.33 -16.84
N GLY A 44 -20.00 2.74 -17.80
CA GLY A 44 -21.29 3.20 -18.31
C GLY A 44 -22.39 2.15 -18.20
N LEU A 45 -23.04 2.03 -17.02
CA LEU A 45 -24.25 1.22 -16.89
C LEU A 45 -25.50 2.07 -17.09
N TYR A 46 -26.18 1.85 -18.21
CA TYR A 46 -27.36 2.57 -18.64
C TYR A 46 -28.65 1.81 -18.24
N SER A 47 -29.74 2.53 -17.97
CA SER A 47 -31.08 1.92 -17.83
C SER A 47 -31.25 1.00 -16.60
N ASN A 48 -32.13 -0.01 -16.67
CA ASN A 48 -32.64 -0.80 -15.53
C ASN A 48 -31.61 -1.83 -14.98
N ASN A 49 -30.48 -1.38 -14.40
CA ASN A 49 -29.50 -2.29 -13.77
C ASN A 49 -29.66 -2.40 -12.25
N LEU A 50 -30.10 -3.54 -11.72
CA LEU A 50 -30.43 -3.72 -10.30
C LEU A 50 -29.46 -4.69 -9.59
N ASN A 51 -29.27 -4.49 -8.29
CA ASN A 51 -28.56 -5.43 -7.39
C ASN A 51 -27.16 -5.77 -7.91
N TYR A 52 -26.25 -4.80 -7.85
CA TYR A 52 -24.86 -5.05 -8.26
C TYR A 52 -23.85 -4.37 -7.35
N THR A 53 -22.67 -4.99 -7.26
CA THR A 53 -21.55 -4.49 -6.47
C THR A 53 -20.34 -4.24 -7.36
N THR A 54 -19.71 -3.08 -7.21
CA THR A 54 -18.39 -2.77 -7.76
C THR A 54 -17.43 -2.51 -6.61
N GLN A 55 -16.38 -3.31 -6.51
CA GLN A 55 -15.43 -3.20 -5.41
C GLN A 55 -13.98 -3.41 -5.85
N TRP A 56 -13.05 -2.84 -5.08
CA TRP A 56 -11.61 -2.99 -5.28
C TRP A 56 -11.13 -2.79 -6.72
N SER A 57 -11.84 -1.97 -7.50
CA SER A 57 -11.59 -1.80 -8.93
C SER A 57 -10.99 -0.43 -9.22
N VAL A 58 -10.30 -0.32 -10.35
CA VAL A 58 -9.74 0.92 -10.88
C VAL A 58 -10.62 1.44 -12.01
N VAL A 59 -11.01 2.70 -11.94
CA VAL A 59 -11.83 3.41 -12.93
C VAL A 59 -11.08 4.66 -13.38
N GLY A 60 -10.43 4.56 -14.53
CA GLY A 60 -9.52 5.54 -15.09
C GLY A 60 -8.13 4.96 -15.40
N PRO A 61 -7.20 5.75 -15.95
CA PRO A 61 -7.39 7.14 -16.41
C PRO A 61 -8.23 7.20 -17.68
N SER A 62 -8.91 8.31 -17.95
CA SER A 62 -9.72 8.50 -19.16
C SER A 62 -8.91 8.94 -20.39
N ASN A 63 -9.41 8.66 -21.60
CA ASN A 63 -8.89 9.27 -22.85
C ASN A 63 -9.60 10.63 -23.06
N SER A 64 -9.25 11.62 -22.22
CA SER A 64 -9.92 12.92 -22.04
C SER A 64 -10.02 13.78 -23.31
N PHE A 65 -9.07 13.61 -24.24
CA PHE A 65 -9.04 14.33 -25.52
C PHE A 65 -8.91 13.36 -26.69
N SER A 66 -10.07 12.99 -27.20
CA SER A 66 -10.30 12.03 -28.30
C SER A 66 -11.35 12.60 -29.28
N TYR A 67 -11.93 11.78 -30.14
CA TYR A 67 -12.92 12.15 -31.15
C TYR A 67 -14.38 12.04 -30.71
N HIS A 68 -14.65 12.08 -29.40
CA HIS A 68 -16.02 12.12 -28.89
C HIS A 68 -16.79 13.35 -29.43
N SER A 69 -18.05 13.18 -29.84
CA SER A 69 -18.80 14.20 -30.58
C SER A 69 -19.05 15.48 -29.78
N LYS A 70 -19.10 15.34 -28.44
CA LYS A 70 -19.31 16.45 -27.50
C LYS A 70 -18.01 17.21 -27.13
N GLY A 71 -16.88 16.86 -27.75
CA GLY A 71 -15.58 17.49 -27.47
C GLY A 71 -14.81 16.76 -26.37
N ILE A 72 -14.22 17.53 -25.44
CA ILE A 72 -13.45 16.96 -24.32
C ILE A 72 -14.38 16.15 -23.43
N HIS A 73 -14.01 14.90 -23.23
CA HIS A 73 -14.85 13.87 -22.63
C HIS A 73 -13.97 12.74 -22.12
N GLY A 74 -14.41 12.02 -21.11
CA GLY A 74 -13.57 11.08 -20.38
C GLY A 74 -14.07 11.00 -18.95
N PHE A 75 -15.19 10.32 -18.79
CA PHE A 75 -15.98 10.35 -17.57
C PHE A 75 -15.86 9.05 -16.81
N ALA A 76 -15.88 9.12 -15.48
CA ALA A 76 -15.59 7.94 -14.67
C ALA A 76 -16.78 6.96 -14.66
N VAL A 77 -17.85 7.29 -13.93
CA VAL A 77 -18.90 6.34 -13.57
C VAL A 77 -20.28 6.90 -13.86
N MET A 78 -21.10 6.09 -14.52
CA MET A 78 -22.55 6.20 -14.52
C MET A 78 -23.18 4.91 -13.99
N LEU A 79 -23.93 5.03 -12.89
CA LEU A 79 -24.40 3.87 -12.12
C LEU A 79 -25.60 3.13 -12.76
N GLY A 80 -26.52 3.84 -13.39
CA GLY A 80 -27.79 3.26 -13.85
C GLY A 80 -28.81 3.17 -12.70
N LYS A 81 -29.94 2.49 -12.96
CA LYS A 81 -31.09 2.43 -12.04
C LYS A 81 -31.01 1.21 -11.13
N GLY A 82 -30.54 1.38 -9.90
CA GLY A 82 -30.14 0.25 -9.08
C GLY A 82 -30.16 0.45 -7.57
N ASN A 83 -30.54 -0.59 -6.82
CA ASN A 83 -29.87 -0.88 -5.55
C ASN A 83 -28.45 -1.35 -5.86
N CYS A 84 -27.43 -0.62 -5.43
CA CYS A 84 -26.05 -0.95 -5.77
C CYS A 84 -25.04 -0.54 -4.70
N SER A 85 -23.89 -1.22 -4.70
CA SER A 85 -22.79 -0.93 -3.79
C SER A 85 -21.50 -0.66 -4.56
N TRP A 86 -20.92 0.50 -4.31
CA TRP A 86 -19.63 0.93 -4.85
C TRP A 86 -18.71 1.19 -3.68
N HIS A 87 -17.77 0.28 -3.44
CA HIS A 87 -16.86 0.47 -2.32
C HIS A 87 -15.42 0.06 -2.55
N ASN A 88 -14.50 0.76 -1.89
CA ASN A 88 -13.07 0.52 -1.98
C ASN A 88 -12.53 0.57 -3.42
N ASN A 89 -13.10 1.41 -4.29
CA ASN A 89 -12.60 1.60 -5.65
C ASN A 89 -11.66 2.79 -5.75
N MET A 90 -10.75 2.74 -6.72
CA MET A 90 -9.94 3.84 -7.16
C MET A 90 -10.55 4.49 -8.39
N ILE A 91 -10.91 5.76 -8.31
CA ILE A 91 -11.54 6.54 -9.38
C ILE A 91 -10.62 7.71 -9.70
N VAL A 92 -9.99 7.69 -10.87
CA VAL A 92 -8.75 8.46 -11.08
C VAL A 92 -8.62 9.04 -12.47
N ASP A 93 -8.14 10.28 -12.57
CA ASP A 93 -7.78 10.94 -13.84
C ASP A 93 -8.94 10.91 -14.86
N ASN A 94 -10.13 11.30 -14.38
CA ASN A 94 -11.31 11.48 -15.20
C ASN A 94 -11.76 12.94 -15.17
N VAL A 95 -12.14 13.48 -16.34
CA VAL A 95 -12.63 14.85 -16.49
C VAL A 95 -13.77 15.15 -15.52
N SER A 96 -14.74 14.23 -15.40
CA SER A 96 -15.92 14.38 -14.55
C SER A 96 -16.59 13.04 -14.23
N ARG A 97 -17.77 13.09 -13.59
CA ARG A 97 -18.61 11.93 -13.23
C ARG A 97 -17.89 10.91 -12.35
N ASN A 98 -17.03 11.41 -11.47
CA ASN A 98 -16.38 10.60 -10.44
C ASN A 98 -17.38 10.09 -9.38
N PHE A 99 -18.64 10.55 -9.50
CA PHE A 99 -19.87 9.80 -9.30
C PHE A 99 -20.98 10.41 -10.18
N ARG A 100 -21.64 9.65 -11.07
CA ARG A 100 -22.92 10.09 -11.66
C ARG A 100 -24.05 9.12 -11.37
N GLY A 101 -25.00 9.60 -10.58
CA GLY A 101 -26.23 8.90 -10.32
C GLY A 101 -27.12 8.79 -11.56
N LYS A 102 -27.76 7.63 -11.71
CA LYS A 102 -28.98 7.40 -12.48
C LYS A 102 -29.97 6.54 -11.67
N VAL A 103 -29.86 6.66 -10.36
CA VAL A 103 -30.64 5.92 -9.37
C VAL A 103 -31.96 6.65 -9.20
N GLU A 104 -33.06 6.02 -9.60
CA GLU A 104 -34.38 6.66 -9.64
C GLU A 104 -35.18 6.36 -8.37
N GLY A 105 -36.25 7.13 -8.14
CA GLY A 105 -37.19 6.84 -7.05
C GLY A 105 -36.51 6.76 -5.69
N THR A 106 -36.74 5.67 -4.97
CA THR A 106 -36.20 5.42 -3.62
C THR A 106 -35.18 4.28 -3.60
N TYR A 107 -34.63 3.89 -4.75
CA TYR A 107 -33.52 2.93 -4.81
C TYR A 107 -32.28 3.49 -4.11
N THR A 108 -31.48 2.61 -3.53
CA THR A 108 -30.33 2.98 -2.69
C THR A 108 -29.01 2.71 -3.40
N ALA A 109 -28.17 3.73 -3.52
CA ALA A 109 -26.76 3.55 -3.86
C ALA A 109 -25.89 3.71 -2.62
N ASP A 110 -25.08 2.69 -2.34
CA ASP A 110 -23.93 2.82 -1.46
C ASP A 110 -22.73 3.26 -2.29
N PHE A 111 -22.16 4.41 -1.94
CA PHE A 111 -20.90 4.89 -2.47
C PHE A 111 -19.96 5.14 -1.29
N VAL A 112 -19.23 4.09 -0.91
CA VAL A 112 -18.60 3.96 0.39
C VAL A 112 -17.10 3.69 0.25
N ASN A 113 -16.23 4.41 0.96
CA ASN A 113 -14.79 4.13 0.98
C ASN A 113 -14.09 4.12 -0.39
N ASN A 114 -14.56 4.89 -1.36
CA ASN A 114 -13.87 5.06 -2.64
C ASN A 114 -12.80 6.16 -2.54
N VAL A 115 -11.73 6.03 -3.31
CA VAL A 115 -10.75 7.09 -3.54
C VAL A 115 -11.07 7.77 -4.86
N ILE A 116 -11.27 9.09 -4.83
CA ILE A 116 -11.45 9.91 -6.02
C ILE A 116 -10.25 10.83 -6.15
N TYR A 117 -9.47 10.69 -7.22
CA TYR A 117 -8.25 11.43 -7.44
C TYR A 117 -8.22 12.13 -8.80
N ASN A 118 -7.81 13.40 -8.80
CA ASN A 118 -7.52 14.20 -9.99
C ASN A 118 -8.63 14.22 -11.06
N TRP A 119 -9.57 15.15 -10.92
CA TRP A 119 -10.60 15.45 -11.91
C TRP A 119 -10.47 16.88 -12.41
N ASP A 120 -11.23 17.28 -13.45
CA ASP A 120 -11.21 18.67 -13.94
C ASP A 120 -12.10 19.58 -13.11
N TYR A 121 -13.43 19.39 -13.19
CA TYR A 121 -14.40 20.40 -12.75
C TYR A 121 -15.52 19.92 -11.84
N GLN A 122 -15.83 18.62 -11.81
CA GLN A 122 -16.94 18.10 -10.99
C GLN A 122 -16.81 16.60 -10.71
N THR A 123 -17.16 16.20 -9.49
CA THR A 123 -17.11 14.82 -9.02
C THR A 123 -18.50 14.17 -9.03
N ALA A 124 -19.35 14.48 -8.04
CA ALA A 124 -20.58 13.76 -7.74
C ALA A 124 -21.85 14.56 -8.11
N TYR A 125 -22.70 14.02 -8.98
CA TYR A 125 -23.98 14.63 -9.38
C TYR A 125 -24.94 13.64 -10.05
N GLY A 126 -26.11 14.11 -10.51
CA GLY A 126 -27.03 13.35 -11.34
C GLY A 126 -28.34 12.98 -10.66
N THR A 127 -29.04 12.01 -11.25
CA THR A 127 -30.32 11.52 -10.72
C THR A 127 -30.04 10.52 -9.61
N ILE A 128 -30.50 10.83 -8.40
CA ILE A 128 -30.26 10.03 -7.20
C ILE A 128 -31.59 9.87 -6.48
N GLY A 129 -31.89 8.66 -6.03
CA GLY A 129 -32.94 8.37 -5.05
C GLY A 129 -32.34 8.52 -3.66
N HIS A 130 -31.98 7.39 -3.08
CA HIS A 130 -31.25 7.34 -1.83
C HIS A 130 -29.75 7.12 -2.08
N LEU A 131 -28.90 7.90 -1.41
CA LEU A 131 -27.44 7.75 -1.50
C LEU A 131 -26.82 7.72 -0.10
N ASN A 132 -26.07 6.66 0.17
CA ASN A 132 -25.09 6.62 1.26
C ASN A 132 -23.73 7.02 0.69
N TYR A 133 -23.26 8.22 1.00
CA TYR A 133 -21.95 8.73 0.57
C TYR A 133 -21.03 8.79 1.79
N VAL A 134 -20.30 7.70 2.06
CA VAL A 134 -19.66 7.48 3.36
C VAL A 134 -18.18 7.13 3.22
N GLY A 135 -17.31 7.76 4.02
CA GLY A 135 -15.91 7.34 4.13
C GLY A 135 -15.09 7.48 2.85
N ASN A 136 -15.53 8.27 1.86
CA ASN A 136 -14.79 8.45 0.60
C ASN A 136 -13.63 9.44 0.81
N TYR A 137 -12.50 9.18 0.14
CA TYR A 137 -11.33 10.06 0.16
C TYR A 137 -11.20 10.77 -1.19
N LEU A 138 -11.44 12.07 -1.20
CA LEU A 138 -11.35 12.90 -2.39
C LEU A 138 -10.08 13.75 -2.34
N LYS A 139 -9.19 13.54 -3.32
CA LYS A 139 -7.91 14.24 -3.43
C LYS A 139 -7.82 15.00 -4.73
N MET A 140 -7.67 16.32 -4.61
CA MET A 140 -7.39 17.16 -5.78
C MET A 140 -6.07 16.75 -6.43
N GLY A 141 -6.02 16.77 -7.76
CA GLY A 141 -4.78 16.58 -8.50
C GLY A 141 -4.41 17.82 -9.32
N PRO A 142 -3.33 17.74 -10.13
CA PRO A 142 -2.86 18.86 -10.93
C PRO A 142 -3.89 19.43 -11.91
N ASN A 143 -4.88 18.63 -12.34
CA ASN A 143 -5.91 19.06 -13.29
C ASN A 143 -7.16 19.65 -12.61
N THR A 144 -7.30 19.51 -11.29
CA THR A 144 -8.46 19.99 -10.54
C THR A 144 -8.46 21.51 -10.39
N LYS A 145 -9.03 22.21 -11.38
CA LYS A 145 -8.96 23.66 -11.55
C LYS A 145 -10.35 24.31 -11.62
N GLY A 146 -10.96 24.46 -10.44
CA GLY A 146 -12.25 25.14 -10.22
C GLY A 146 -13.49 24.26 -10.47
N GLY A 147 -14.68 24.76 -10.10
CA GLY A 147 -15.94 23.99 -10.15
C GLY A 147 -16.33 23.38 -8.80
N TYR A 148 -17.60 23.02 -8.63
CA TYR A 148 -18.17 22.58 -7.34
C TYR A 148 -17.68 21.20 -6.96
N ASN A 149 -16.59 21.19 -6.19
CA ASN A 149 -15.70 20.05 -6.06
C ASN A 149 -16.14 18.96 -5.08
N TYR A 150 -17.40 18.84 -4.68
CA TYR A 150 -17.82 17.81 -3.73
C TYR A 150 -19.06 17.03 -4.17
N VAL A 151 -20.27 17.56 -3.95
CA VAL A 151 -21.51 16.99 -4.50
C VAL A 151 -22.42 18.11 -4.99
N SER A 152 -22.99 17.95 -6.18
CA SER A 152 -23.97 18.86 -6.76
C SER A 152 -25.34 18.21 -6.83
N VAL A 153 -26.28 18.77 -6.08
CA VAL A 153 -27.68 18.33 -6.00
C VAL A 153 -28.48 19.03 -7.09
N ASP A 154 -28.48 18.42 -8.27
CA ASP A 154 -29.26 18.84 -9.43
C ASP A 154 -29.93 17.64 -10.11
N SER A 155 -30.90 17.05 -9.41
CA SER A 155 -31.61 15.85 -9.82
C SER A 155 -33.01 16.16 -10.38
N THR A 156 -33.52 15.30 -11.26
CA THR A 156 -34.93 15.29 -11.68
C THR A 156 -35.81 14.39 -10.81
N THR A 157 -35.23 13.60 -9.88
CA THR A 157 -35.98 12.76 -8.93
C THR A 157 -36.95 13.61 -8.12
N ASN A 158 -38.15 13.12 -7.77
CA ASN A 158 -39.03 13.86 -6.86
C ASN A 158 -38.25 14.29 -5.58
N PRO A 159 -38.30 15.58 -5.16
CA PRO A 159 -37.61 16.05 -3.95
C PRO A 159 -37.86 15.21 -2.69
N ASP A 160 -39.03 14.60 -2.56
CA ASP A 160 -39.36 13.74 -1.41
C ASP A 160 -38.59 12.41 -1.42
N ASN A 161 -38.16 11.95 -2.61
CA ASN A 161 -37.44 10.70 -2.81
C ASN A 161 -35.91 10.90 -2.86
N PHE A 162 -35.43 12.10 -3.22
CA PHE A 162 -34.00 12.40 -3.18
C PHE A 162 -33.57 12.57 -1.72
N LYS A 163 -32.85 11.60 -1.17
CA LYS A 163 -32.30 11.67 0.19
C LYS A 163 -30.86 11.17 0.23
N MET A 164 -30.07 11.76 1.12
CA MET A 164 -28.63 11.50 1.20
C MET A 164 -28.19 11.39 2.65
N TYR A 165 -27.41 10.35 2.93
CA TYR A 165 -26.69 10.16 4.18
C TYR A 165 -25.20 10.41 3.90
N LEU A 166 -24.61 11.35 4.65
CA LEU A 166 -23.20 11.76 4.52
C LEU A 166 -22.49 11.55 5.84
N ALA A 167 -21.38 10.82 5.80
CA ALA A 167 -20.54 10.63 6.95
C ALA A 167 -19.08 10.38 6.56
N ASP A 168 -18.16 10.94 7.34
CA ASP A 168 -16.73 10.59 7.35
C ASP A 168 -16.01 10.67 5.99
N ASN A 169 -16.50 11.49 5.05
CA ASN A 169 -15.77 11.73 3.81
C ASN A 169 -14.67 12.75 4.08
N LYS A 170 -13.52 12.51 3.46
CA LYS A 170 -12.36 13.40 3.56
C LYS A 170 -12.10 14.07 2.23
N PHE A 171 -11.91 15.38 2.28
CA PHE A 171 -11.61 16.17 1.09
C PHE A 171 -10.31 16.93 1.29
N VAL A 172 -9.31 16.64 0.44
CA VAL A 172 -7.98 17.23 0.54
C VAL A 172 -7.52 17.91 -0.74
N ASP A 173 -6.64 18.89 -0.60
CA ASP A 173 -5.88 19.46 -1.69
C ASP A 173 -4.83 18.46 -2.23
N ASN A 174 -4.08 18.87 -3.26
CA ASN A 174 -3.06 18.02 -3.88
C ASN A 174 -1.82 17.76 -3.00
N LYS A 175 -1.78 18.33 -1.79
CA LYS A 175 -0.74 18.15 -0.76
C LYS A 175 -1.28 17.46 0.49
N ASP A 176 -2.47 16.87 0.41
CA ASP A 176 -3.15 16.17 1.50
C ASP A 176 -3.57 17.06 2.68
N ASN A 177 -3.69 18.39 2.48
CA ASN A 177 -4.30 19.27 3.48
C ASN A 177 -5.82 19.29 3.32
N ASP A 178 -6.56 19.36 4.42
CA ASP A 178 -8.01 19.52 4.37
C ASP A 178 -8.40 20.78 3.59
N TYR A 179 -9.24 20.62 2.58
CA TYR A 179 -9.68 21.72 1.72
C TYR A 179 -11.01 22.27 2.20
N LYS A 180 -11.05 23.58 2.45
CA LYS A 180 -12.25 24.33 2.88
C LYS A 180 -12.98 23.72 4.09
N ASP A 181 -12.28 22.88 4.85
CA ASP A 181 -12.79 22.18 6.03
C ASP A 181 -14.05 21.33 5.78
N PHE A 182 -14.23 20.84 4.55
CA PHE A 182 -15.35 19.94 4.25
C PHE A 182 -15.22 18.60 4.99
N SER A 183 -13.99 18.23 5.38
CA SER A 183 -13.69 17.04 6.17
C SER A 183 -14.35 17.07 7.57
N THR A 184 -14.58 18.24 8.17
CA THR A 184 -15.26 18.33 9.48
C THR A 184 -16.78 18.49 9.35
N ASN A 185 -17.24 19.19 8.32
CA ASN A 185 -18.66 19.32 8.00
C ASN A 185 -18.91 19.02 6.51
N ASN A 186 -19.12 17.74 6.19
CA ASN A 186 -19.33 17.30 4.81
C ASN A 186 -20.52 18.00 4.12
N TRP A 187 -21.53 18.47 4.87
CA TRP A 187 -22.69 19.18 4.29
C TRP A 187 -22.33 20.56 3.73
N SER A 188 -21.29 21.22 4.25
CA SER A 188 -20.85 22.54 3.79
C SER A 188 -20.24 22.53 2.38
N GLY A 189 -19.85 21.36 1.88
CA GLY A 189 -19.37 21.16 0.51
C GLY A 189 -20.47 20.96 -0.53
N ILE A 190 -21.73 20.76 -0.12
CA ILE A 190 -22.83 20.45 -1.05
C ILE A 190 -23.30 21.72 -1.76
N THR A 191 -23.47 21.62 -3.07
CA THR A 191 -24.09 22.67 -3.88
C THR A 191 -25.51 22.27 -4.27
N TYR A 192 -26.46 23.17 -4.06
CA TYR A 192 -27.87 22.96 -4.38
C TYR A 192 -28.28 23.81 -5.58
N SER A 193 -28.96 23.19 -6.54
CA SER A 193 -29.55 23.91 -7.67
C SER A 193 -30.76 24.73 -7.20
N SER A 194 -30.76 26.02 -7.52
CA SER A 194 -31.82 26.95 -7.11
C SER A 194 -33.16 26.72 -7.82
N SER A 195 -33.16 25.91 -8.90
CA SER A 195 -34.34 25.69 -9.75
C SER A 195 -35.27 24.57 -9.26
N ASN A 196 -34.85 23.75 -8.30
CA ASN A 196 -35.58 22.55 -7.89
C ASN A 196 -35.98 22.51 -6.40
N GLY A 197 -35.75 23.61 -5.66
CA GLY A 197 -36.19 23.76 -4.27
C GLY A 197 -35.46 22.87 -3.24
N ARG A 198 -34.40 22.16 -3.64
CA ARG A 198 -33.62 21.31 -2.72
C ARG A 198 -32.66 22.12 -1.87
N ASN A 199 -32.48 21.69 -0.63
CA ASN A 199 -31.55 22.25 0.34
C ASN A 199 -31.21 21.18 1.37
N GLU A 200 -30.25 21.44 2.27
CA GLU A 200 -29.83 20.46 3.28
C GLU A 200 -31.02 19.89 4.07
N SER A 201 -31.94 20.73 4.54
CA SER A 201 -33.05 20.28 5.40
C SER A 201 -33.98 19.27 4.73
N ASN A 202 -34.11 19.30 3.40
CA ASN A 202 -35.01 18.39 2.68
C ASN A 202 -34.30 17.23 1.98
N VAL A 203 -32.98 17.25 1.81
CA VAL A 203 -32.23 16.10 1.26
C VAL A 203 -31.52 15.28 2.33
N LYS A 204 -31.28 15.83 3.52
CA LYS A 204 -30.51 15.17 4.56
C LYS A 204 -31.27 14.00 5.19
N SER A 205 -30.58 12.88 5.32
CA SER A 205 -30.92 11.80 6.22
C SER A 205 -29.89 11.71 7.34
N ASN A 206 -30.36 11.45 8.56
CA ASN A 206 -29.49 11.23 9.73
C ASN A 206 -29.14 9.75 9.92
N THR A 207 -29.77 8.85 9.16
CA THR A 207 -29.49 7.41 9.19
C THR A 207 -29.14 6.94 7.78
N PRO A 208 -28.23 5.97 7.63
CA PRO A 208 -27.96 5.36 6.35
C PRO A 208 -29.21 4.65 5.81
N PHE A 209 -29.31 4.61 4.49
CA PHE A 209 -30.36 3.85 3.80
C PHE A 209 -29.95 2.38 3.70
N GLN A 210 -30.96 1.52 3.67
CA GLN A 210 -30.74 0.08 3.62
C GLN A 210 -30.74 -0.42 2.17
N ILE A 211 -30.05 -1.53 1.95
CA ILE A 211 -30.17 -2.34 0.73
C ILE A 211 -30.68 -3.71 1.18
N MET A 212 -32.01 -3.87 1.18
CA MET A 212 -32.64 -5.09 1.70
C MET A 212 -32.66 -6.20 0.66
N ASP A 213 -32.20 -7.39 1.04
CA ASP A 213 -32.40 -8.64 0.30
C ASP A 213 -32.80 -9.76 1.27
N ASN A 214 -33.91 -10.44 1.01
CA ASN A 214 -34.48 -11.49 1.87
C ASN A 214 -34.58 -11.18 3.37
N GLY A 215 -34.74 -9.90 3.73
CA GLY A 215 -34.85 -9.44 5.12
C GLY A 215 -33.52 -9.05 5.77
N ASP A 216 -32.40 -9.26 5.09
CA ASP A 216 -31.08 -8.80 5.51
C ASP A 216 -30.75 -7.43 4.90
N ASP A 217 -30.15 -6.56 5.70
CA ASP A 217 -29.60 -5.30 5.22
C ASP A 217 -28.17 -5.53 4.72
N LEU A 218 -28.02 -5.51 3.40
CA LEU A 218 -26.75 -5.69 2.70
C LEU A 218 -25.98 -4.37 2.52
N SER A 219 -26.50 -3.24 3.02
CA SER A 219 -25.79 -1.97 2.90
C SER A 219 -24.41 -2.04 3.57
N VAL A 220 -23.40 -1.53 2.87
CA VAL A 220 -22.02 -1.42 3.37
C VAL A 220 -21.79 -0.13 4.15
N ALA A 221 -22.76 0.80 4.16
CA ALA A 221 -22.61 2.12 4.77
C ALA A 221 -22.28 2.10 6.27
N LEU A 222 -22.83 1.14 7.02
CA LEU A 222 -22.56 0.98 8.46
C LEU A 222 -21.25 0.24 8.77
N LYS A 223 -20.65 -0.39 7.77
CA LYS A 223 -19.39 -1.14 7.87
C LYS A 223 -18.20 -0.33 7.31
N ALA A 224 -18.43 0.94 7.00
CA ALA A 224 -17.43 1.81 6.42
C ALA A 224 -16.22 1.96 7.35
N GLU A 225 -15.03 1.89 6.78
CA GLU A 225 -13.80 2.31 7.45
C GLU A 225 -13.61 3.83 7.35
N SER A 226 -12.61 4.37 8.05
CA SER A 226 -12.28 5.80 7.90
C SER A 226 -11.83 6.14 6.48
N ALA A 227 -12.05 7.37 6.02
CA ALA A 227 -11.57 7.78 4.70
C ALA A 227 -10.04 7.64 4.55
N GLU A 228 -9.24 7.87 5.59
CA GLU A 228 -7.80 7.61 5.54
C GLU A 228 -7.46 6.12 5.44
N SER A 229 -8.18 5.25 6.16
CA SER A 229 -8.01 3.80 6.03
C SER A 229 -8.39 3.33 4.63
N ALA A 230 -9.52 3.82 4.10
CA ALA A 230 -9.96 3.57 2.74
C ALA A 230 -8.90 3.99 1.73
N TYR A 231 -8.32 5.19 1.86
CA TYR A 231 -7.25 5.64 0.99
C TYR A 231 -6.06 4.68 0.97
N ASN A 232 -5.57 4.28 2.15
CA ASN A 232 -4.43 3.37 2.24
C ASN A 232 -4.77 1.97 1.67
N ASN A 233 -5.96 1.46 1.98
CA ASN A 233 -6.40 0.15 1.53
C ASN A 233 -6.64 0.12 0.01
N VAL A 234 -7.31 1.12 -0.55
CA VAL A 234 -7.56 1.21 -1.99
C VAL A 234 -6.24 1.25 -2.76
N LEU A 235 -5.27 2.08 -2.34
CA LEU A 235 -3.94 2.09 -2.96
C LEU A 235 -3.25 0.72 -2.88
N LYS A 236 -3.44 0.01 -1.76
CA LYS A 236 -2.77 -1.27 -1.52
C LYS A 236 -3.44 -2.45 -2.20
N TYR A 237 -4.76 -2.47 -2.38
CA TYR A 237 -5.53 -3.67 -2.72
C TYR A 237 -6.30 -3.57 -4.05
N SER A 238 -6.76 -2.38 -4.46
CA SER A 238 -7.58 -2.26 -5.67
C SER A 238 -6.82 -2.41 -7.00
N GLY A 239 -7.47 -2.97 -8.01
CA GLY A 239 -6.98 -3.09 -9.38
C GLY A 239 -6.97 -4.52 -9.93
N ALA A 240 -6.67 -4.65 -11.22
CA ALA A 240 -6.65 -5.93 -11.92
C ALA A 240 -5.32 -6.66 -11.68
N GLY A 241 -5.26 -7.38 -10.57
CA GLY A 241 -4.19 -8.32 -10.23
C GLY A 241 -4.41 -8.93 -8.85
N ILE A 242 -4.01 -10.18 -8.67
CA ILE A 242 -4.17 -10.92 -7.40
C ILE A 242 -3.24 -10.43 -6.27
N SER A 243 -2.31 -9.54 -6.58
CA SER A 243 -1.46 -8.84 -5.64
C SER A 243 -0.99 -7.52 -6.25
N SER A 244 -0.50 -6.58 -5.42
CA SER A 244 0.00 -5.28 -5.89
C SER A 244 1.08 -5.41 -6.98
N ASP A 245 1.92 -6.43 -6.86
CA ASP A 245 3.07 -6.65 -7.74
C ASP A 245 2.64 -7.26 -9.09
N LEU A 246 1.46 -7.88 -9.13
CA LEU A 246 0.88 -8.51 -10.32
C LEU A 246 -0.18 -7.63 -11.01
N ARG A 247 -0.44 -6.42 -10.50
CA ARG A 247 -1.29 -5.45 -11.21
C ARG A 247 -0.68 -4.96 -12.51
N THR A 248 -1.55 -4.52 -13.41
CA THR A 248 -1.16 -3.86 -14.66
C THR A 248 -0.28 -2.63 -14.39
N ALA A 249 0.54 -2.27 -15.38
CA ALA A 249 1.43 -1.10 -15.28
C ALA A 249 0.63 0.20 -15.02
N ILE A 250 -0.55 0.35 -15.63
CA ILE A 250 -1.40 1.52 -15.42
C ILE A 250 -1.97 1.54 -14.01
N ASP A 251 -2.46 0.42 -13.47
CA ASP A 251 -2.97 0.40 -12.10
C ASP A 251 -1.88 0.83 -11.11
N LYS A 252 -0.65 0.32 -11.28
CA LYS A 252 0.50 0.75 -10.46
C LYS A 252 0.82 2.23 -10.63
N GLN A 253 0.76 2.74 -11.86
CA GLN A 253 0.99 4.15 -12.17
C GLN A 253 -0.02 5.04 -11.44
N VAL A 254 -1.33 4.79 -11.60
CA VAL A 254 -2.36 5.66 -11.01
C VAL A 254 -2.39 5.60 -9.49
N MET A 255 -2.06 4.45 -8.88
CA MET A 255 -1.88 4.38 -7.42
C MET A 255 -0.70 5.24 -6.97
N ASN A 256 0.41 5.20 -7.69
CA ASN A 256 1.56 6.04 -7.38
C ASN A 256 1.24 7.52 -7.56
N GLU A 257 0.58 7.89 -8.66
CA GLU A 257 0.19 9.28 -8.95
C GLU A 257 -0.76 9.86 -7.90
N ALA A 258 -1.75 9.09 -7.45
CA ALA A 258 -2.62 9.49 -6.35
C ALA A 258 -1.85 9.67 -5.05
N LYS A 259 -0.93 8.75 -4.76
CA LYS A 259 -0.04 8.84 -3.59
C LYS A 259 0.82 10.10 -3.62
N THR A 260 1.41 10.42 -4.76
CA THR A 260 2.37 11.54 -4.91
C THR A 260 1.72 12.86 -5.28
N GLY A 261 0.44 12.87 -5.66
CA GLY A 261 -0.25 14.06 -6.14
C GLY A 261 0.19 14.49 -7.55
N THR A 262 0.69 13.56 -8.39
CA THR A 262 1.31 13.86 -9.70
C THR A 262 0.53 13.35 -10.92
N GLY A 263 -0.74 13.00 -10.76
CA GLY A 263 -1.62 12.52 -11.84
C GLY A 263 -1.80 13.54 -12.97
N GLN A 264 -2.32 13.06 -14.09
CA GLN A 264 -2.43 13.85 -15.32
C GLN A 264 -3.60 13.36 -16.17
N LEU A 265 -4.53 14.26 -16.51
CA LEU A 265 -5.48 14.02 -17.58
C LEU A 265 -4.77 14.00 -18.93
N VAL A 266 -5.17 13.08 -19.79
CA VAL A 266 -4.47 12.74 -21.02
C VAL A 266 -5.45 12.53 -22.15
N GLY A 267 -4.98 12.65 -23.40
CA GLY A 267 -5.76 12.24 -24.56
C GLY A 267 -4.90 11.90 -25.76
N ALA A 268 -5.37 10.96 -26.57
CA ALA A 268 -4.62 10.45 -27.70
C ALA A 268 -4.51 11.44 -28.86
N ARG A 269 -5.47 12.35 -29.01
CA ARG A 269 -5.47 13.30 -30.13
C ARG A 269 -4.42 14.39 -29.92
N ALA A 270 -3.76 14.86 -30.99
CA ALA A 270 -2.75 15.93 -30.90
C ALA A 270 -3.38 17.31 -30.65
N TYR A 271 -2.72 18.17 -29.89
CA TYR A 271 -3.20 19.54 -29.58
C TYR A 271 -3.46 20.39 -30.84
N SER A 272 -2.66 20.17 -31.90
CA SER A 272 -2.83 20.84 -33.20
C SER A 272 -4.18 20.57 -33.86
N GLU A 273 -4.85 19.46 -33.52
CA GLU A 273 -6.17 19.09 -34.03
C GLU A 273 -7.32 19.69 -33.22
N ALA A 274 -7.05 20.37 -32.11
CA ALA A 274 -8.07 21.02 -31.29
C ALA A 274 -8.60 22.29 -31.97
N ASN A 275 -9.92 22.48 -31.92
CA ASN A 275 -10.53 23.78 -32.20
C ASN A 275 -10.32 24.76 -31.03
N SER A 276 -10.64 26.05 -31.20
CA SER A 276 -10.36 27.08 -30.19
C SER A 276 -10.97 26.77 -28.82
N SER A 277 -12.23 26.35 -28.76
CA SER A 277 -12.91 26.03 -27.49
C SER A 277 -12.30 24.82 -26.78
N GLN A 278 -11.84 23.82 -27.56
CA GLN A 278 -11.11 22.68 -27.01
C GLN A 278 -9.75 23.10 -26.46
N LYS A 279 -9.02 23.99 -27.16
CA LYS A 279 -7.74 24.54 -26.67
C LYS A 279 -7.93 25.26 -25.34
N ASP A 280 -8.94 26.11 -25.23
CA ASP A 280 -9.24 26.81 -23.96
C ASP A 280 -9.44 25.84 -22.79
N THR A 281 -10.14 24.72 -23.04
CA THR A 281 -10.39 23.69 -22.02
C THR A 281 -9.14 22.88 -21.71
N ILE A 282 -8.37 22.46 -22.74
CA ILE A 282 -7.09 21.76 -22.59
C ILE A 282 -6.13 22.62 -21.77
N ASP A 283 -5.98 23.90 -22.09
CA ASP A 283 -5.04 24.79 -21.44
C ASP A 283 -5.50 25.12 -20.00
N LYS A 284 -6.81 25.33 -19.81
CA LYS A 284 -7.39 25.54 -18.48
C LYS A 284 -7.05 24.38 -17.56
N TYR A 285 -7.39 23.15 -17.95
CA TYR A 285 -7.21 21.99 -17.09
C TYR A 285 -5.81 21.36 -17.18
N GLY A 286 -5.02 21.73 -18.19
CA GLY A 286 -3.69 21.19 -18.46
C GLY A 286 -3.72 19.77 -19.01
N ILE A 287 -4.67 19.42 -19.88
CA ILE A 287 -4.80 18.07 -20.45
C ILE A 287 -3.61 17.78 -21.37
N LYS A 288 -2.92 16.66 -21.16
CA LYS A 288 -1.77 16.26 -21.99
C LYS A 288 -2.24 15.55 -23.25
N CYS A 289 -2.07 16.20 -24.40
CA CYS A 289 -2.48 15.69 -25.70
C CYS A 289 -1.40 14.81 -26.36
N GLY A 290 -1.79 14.01 -27.36
CA GLY A 290 -0.90 13.15 -28.14
C GLY A 290 -0.31 11.99 -27.33
N VAL A 291 -1.02 11.50 -26.31
CA VAL A 291 -0.57 10.39 -25.48
C VAL A 291 -1.05 9.07 -26.05
N GLU A 292 -0.12 8.20 -26.40
CA GLU A 292 -0.45 6.85 -26.85
C GLU A 292 -0.59 5.89 -25.66
N PHE A 293 -1.61 5.04 -25.72
CA PHE A 293 -1.74 3.91 -24.81
C PHE A 293 -1.24 2.65 -25.48
N ASN A 294 -0.33 1.95 -24.80
CA ASN A 294 0.18 0.67 -25.24
C ASN A 294 -0.35 -0.42 -24.30
N TYR A 295 -0.94 -1.46 -24.89
CA TYR A 295 -1.24 -2.67 -24.13
C TYR A 295 0.06 -3.27 -23.60
N PRO A 296 0.06 -3.77 -22.35
CA PRO A 296 1.21 -4.52 -21.86
C PRO A 296 1.45 -5.73 -22.76
N GLU A 297 2.71 -6.11 -22.94
CA GLU A 297 3.05 -7.36 -23.60
C GLU A 297 2.43 -8.53 -22.83
N ALA A 298 2.06 -9.59 -23.56
CA ALA A 298 1.58 -10.80 -22.93
C ALA A 298 2.66 -11.36 -21.99
N ILE A 299 2.27 -11.73 -20.78
CA ILE A 299 3.16 -12.41 -19.86
C ILE A 299 3.35 -13.84 -20.39
N THR A 300 4.58 -14.16 -20.81
CA THR A 300 4.96 -15.47 -21.36
C THR A 300 5.73 -16.34 -20.38
N THR A 301 5.88 -15.89 -19.13
CA THR A 301 6.48 -16.72 -18.07
C THR A 301 5.59 -17.93 -17.82
N GLY A 302 6.20 -19.11 -17.64
CA GLY A 302 5.45 -20.35 -17.43
C GLY A 302 4.54 -20.27 -16.22
N ALA A 303 3.30 -20.73 -16.38
CA ALA A 303 2.43 -21.05 -15.25
C ALA A 303 3.13 -22.08 -14.35
N PRO A 304 2.79 -22.14 -13.06
CA PRO A 304 3.16 -23.28 -12.22
C PRO A 304 2.82 -24.60 -12.94
N LYS A 305 3.63 -25.63 -12.71
CA LYS A 305 3.40 -26.94 -13.31
C LYS A 305 2.04 -27.48 -12.88
N ASP A 306 1.24 -27.85 -13.87
CA ASP A 306 -0.09 -28.45 -13.79
C ASP A 306 -0.02 -29.62 -14.80
N SER A 307 0.09 -30.85 -14.30
CA SER A 307 0.45 -32.01 -15.13
C SER A 307 -0.71 -32.61 -15.90
N ASP A 308 -1.95 -32.41 -15.45
CA ASP A 308 -3.16 -32.90 -16.11
C ASP A 308 -3.99 -31.80 -16.78
N ASN A 309 -3.59 -30.53 -16.62
CA ASN A 309 -4.18 -29.32 -17.21
C ASN A 309 -5.62 -29.06 -16.74
N ASP A 310 -5.87 -29.28 -15.46
CA ASP A 310 -7.18 -29.05 -14.85
C ASP A 310 -7.36 -27.63 -14.27
N GLY A 311 -6.29 -26.83 -14.28
CA GLY A 311 -6.25 -25.46 -13.81
C GLY A 311 -5.77 -25.31 -12.36
N MET A 312 -5.43 -26.40 -11.68
CA MET A 312 -4.79 -26.42 -10.37
C MET A 312 -3.32 -26.83 -10.50
N PRO A 313 -2.37 -26.10 -9.88
CA PRO A 313 -0.97 -26.52 -9.89
C PRO A 313 -0.70 -27.77 -9.06
N ASP A 314 0.22 -28.61 -9.53
CA ASP A 314 0.64 -29.86 -8.86
C ASP A 314 0.92 -29.63 -7.36
N PHE A 315 1.60 -28.53 -7.02
CA PHE A 315 1.97 -28.23 -5.64
C PHE A 315 0.75 -27.98 -4.75
N TRP A 316 -0.28 -27.31 -5.28
CA TRP A 316 -1.50 -26.97 -4.53
C TRP A 316 -2.35 -28.22 -4.28
N GLU A 317 -2.41 -29.09 -5.28
CA GLU A 317 -3.09 -30.39 -5.22
C GLU A 317 -2.43 -31.36 -4.23
N ILE A 318 -1.10 -31.48 -4.28
CA ILE A 318 -0.33 -32.34 -3.37
C ILE A 318 -0.54 -31.93 -1.91
N GLU A 319 -0.55 -30.63 -1.60
CA GLU A 319 -0.82 -30.12 -0.25
C GLU A 319 -2.23 -30.49 0.29
N ARG A 320 -3.13 -30.90 -0.61
CA ARG A 320 -4.54 -31.22 -0.36
C ARG A 320 -4.89 -32.68 -0.60
N ASN A 321 -3.87 -33.53 -0.81
CA ASN A 321 -4.01 -34.96 -1.12
C ASN A 321 -4.87 -35.21 -2.37
N LEU A 322 -4.80 -34.31 -3.35
CA LEU A 322 -5.36 -34.50 -4.68
C LEU A 322 -4.32 -35.16 -5.59
N ASN A 323 -4.76 -35.68 -6.73
CA ASN A 323 -3.88 -36.39 -7.64
C ASN A 323 -3.52 -35.50 -8.83
N PRO A 324 -2.28 -34.98 -8.90
CA PRO A 324 -1.85 -34.04 -9.96
C PRO A 324 -1.77 -34.64 -11.36
N ASN A 325 -2.28 -35.85 -11.57
CA ASN A 325 -2.37 -36.51 -12.87
C ASN A 325 -3.82 -36.96 -13.16
N ASN A 326 -4.81 -36.41 -12.46
CA ASN A 326 -6.23 -36.73 -12.59
C ASN A 326 -7.11 -35.47 -12.70
N ALA A 327 -7.20 -34.92 -13.92
CA ALA A 327 -7.98 -33.71 -14.18
C ALA A 327 -9.47 -33.76 -13.84
N SER A 328 -10.02 -34.95 -13.52
CA SER A 328 -11.41 -35.05 -13.09
C SER A 328 -11.62 -34.58 -11.65
N ASP A 329 -10.58 -34.65 -10.80
CA ASP A 329 -10.72 -34.27 -9.39
C ASP A 329 -10.81 -32.76 -9.17
N ALA A 330 -10.50 -31.90 -10.16
CA ALA A 330 -10.89 -30.49 -10.16
C ALA A 330 -12.37 -30.26 -9.80
N ASN A 331 -13.26 -31.19 -10.19
CA ASN A 331 -14.69 -31.12 -9.92
C ASN A 331 -15.13 -31.81 -8.62
N ASP A 332 -14.21 -32.49 -7.92
CA ASP A 332 -14.49 -33.08 -6.62
C ASP A 332 -14.57 -32.01 -5.53
N ASP A 333 -15.08 -32.38 -4.36
CA ASP A 333 -15.16 -31.51 -3.17
C ASP A 333 -14.36 -32.16 -2.04
N TYR A 334 -13.04 -31.97 -2.08
CA TYR A 334 -12.15 -32.59 -1.09
C TYR A 334 -12.45 -32.17 0.35
N CYS A 335 -13.03 -30.99 0.55
CA CYS A 335 -13.38 -30.44 1.85
C CYS A 335 -14.77 -30.84 2.35
N GLY A 336 -15.65 -31.32 1.46
CA GLY A 336 -17.03 -31.66 1.78
C GLY A 336 -17.91 -30.45 2.15
N GLN A 337 -17.57 -29.23 1.70
CA GLN A 337 -18.32 -28.01 2.02
C GLN A 337 -19.15 -27.46 0.84
N GLY A 338 -19.21 -28.19 -0.28
CA GLY A 338 -20.03 -27.85 -1.43
C GLY A 338 -19.36 -26.96 -2.48
N TYR A 339 -18.04 -26.78 -2.41
CA TYR A 339 -17.24 -26.13 -3.46
C TYR A 339 -16.33 -27.16 -4.13
N THR A 340 -16.12 -26.99 -5.42
CA THR A 340 -15.17 -27.78 -6.21
C THR A 340 -13.73 -27.47 -5.82
N ASN A 341 -12.81 -28.41 -6.04
CA ASN A 341 -11.38 -28.23 -5.77
C ASN A 341 -10.83 -26.99 -6.50
N ILE A 342 -11.22 -26.77 -7.75
CA ILE A 342 -10.81 -25.60 -8.52
C ILE A 342 -11.31 -24.28 -7.90
N GLU A 343 -12.51 -24.25 -7.30
CA GLU A 343 -13.02 -23.05 -6.63
C GLU A 343 -12.21 -22.69 -5.37
N TYR A 344 -11.75 -23.70 -4.62
CA TYR A 344 -10.83 -23.49 -3.50
C TYR A 344 -9.49 -22.91 -3.96
N TYR A 345 -8.93 -23.44 -5.06
CA TYR A 345 -7.70 -22.89 -5.62
C TYR A 345 -7.87 -21.44 -6.06
N LEU A 346 -8.94 -21.14 -6.81
CA LEU A 346 -9.27 -19.78 -7.24
C LEU A 346 -9.46 -18.82 -6.06
N ASN A 347 -10.06 -19.27 -4.95
CA ASN A 347 -10.16 -18.49 -3.72
C ASN A 347 -8.77 -18.20 -3.12
N ASP A 348 -7.93 -19.22 -2.96
CA ASP A 348 -6.60 -19.11 -2.34
C ASP A 348 -5.69 -18.13 -3.08
N LEU A 349 -5.77 -18.10 -4.41
CA LEU A 349 -5.03 -17.16 -5.25
C LEU A 349 -5.29 -15.69 -4.89
N THR A 350 -6.45 -15.38 -4.31
CA THR A 350 -6.87 -14.00 -4.05
C THR A 350 -6.49 -13.49 -2.66
N VAL A 351 -5.82 -14.29 -1.83
CA VAL A 351 -5.53 -13.91 -0.43
C VAL A 351 -4.78 -12.58 -0.28
N ASP A 352 -3.86 -12.30 -1.19
CA ASP A 352 -3.05 -11.08 -1.20
C ASP A 352 -3.74 -9.91 -1.93
N ALA A 353 -4.91 -10.14 -2.54
CA ALA A 353 -5.72 -9.11 -3.17
C ALA A 353 -6.54 -8.33 -2.14
N PHE A 354 -6.75 -8.86 -0.94
CA PHE A 354 -7.59 -8.24 0.09
C PHE A 354 -6.81 -7.90 1.38
N PRO A 355 -7.38 -7.04 2.26
CA PRO A 355 -6.90 -6.90 3.63
C PRO A 355 -6.78 -8.25 4.33
N LYS A 356 -5.72 -8.41 5.13
CA LYS A 356 -5.43 -9.67 5.82
C LYS A 356 -6.64 -10.15 6.62
N GLY A 357 -6.99 -11.43 6.45
CA GLY A 357 -8.12 -12.07 7.13
C GLY A 357 -9.45 -11.98 6.38
N THR A 358 -9.50 -11.27 5.24
CA THR A 358 -10.71 -11.22 4.40
C THR A 358 -10.94 -12.54 3.67
N VAL A 359 -9.87 -13.09 3.08
CA VAL A 359 -9.91 -14.38 2.40
C VAL A 359 -9.33 -15.43 3.34
N ILE A 360 -10.09 -16.51 3.55
CA ILE A 360 -9.65 -17.67 4.32
C ILE A 360 -9.07 -18.68 3.34
N ILE A 361 -7.81 -19.09 3.55
CA ILE A 361 -7.17 -20.12 2.75
C ILE A 361 -7.83 -21.47 2.98
N SER A 362 -8.02 -22.20 1.89
CA SER A 362 -8.66 -23.50 1.85
C SER A 362 -7.87 -24.54 2.65
N PRO A 363 -8.54 -25.42 3.42
CA PRO A 363 -7.87 -26.40 4.28
C PRO A 363 -6.85 -27.28 3.55
N GLN A 364 -5.66 -27.48 4.10
CA GLN A 364 -4.72 -28.49 3.61
C GLN A 364 -4.99 -29.84 4.30
N LYS A 365 -4.90 -30.97 3.57
CA LYS A 365 -5.24 -32.31 4.10
C LYS A 365 -4.08 -33.02 4.82
N ASN A 366 -2.94 -32.35 4.98
CA ASN A 366 -1.87 -32.84 5.84
C ASN A 366 -2.25 -32.67 7.32
N SER A 367 -3.00 -33.65 7.85
CA SER A 367 -2.74 -34.37 9.12
C SER A 367 -3.93 -35.25 9.54
N THR A 368 -3.90 -36.56 9.30
CA THR A 368 -4.70 -37.53 10.07
C THR A 368 -3.88 -38.14 11.21
N SER A 369 -4.25 -37.71 12.43
CA SER A 369 -4.17 -38.38 13.74
C SER A 369 -2.89 -39.13 14.19
N SER A 370 -2.12 -38.53 15.09
CA SER A 370 -2.10 -38.91 16.53
C SER A 370 -1.10 -38.07 17.34
N SER A 371 -1.49 -37.81 18.59
CA SER A 371 -0.88 -36.90 19.58
C SER A 371 -1.22 -35.42 19.41
N SER A 372 -1.84 -34.89 20.44
CA SER A 372 -2.21 -33.49 20.63
C SER A 372 -0.98 -32.59 20.59
N THR A 373 -0.91 -31.70 19.60
CA THR A 373 -0.15 -30.45 19.72
C THR A 373 -0.85 -29.36 18.90
N GLU A 374 -1.05 -28.21 19.54
CA GLU A 374 -1.74 -27.04 19.02
C GLU A 374 -1.33 -26.67 17.59
N LYS A 375 -2.34 -26.42 16.74
CA LYS A 375 -2.19 -25.74 15.45
C LYS A 375 -1.65 -24.32 15.75
N GLN A 376 -0.38 -24.05 15.48
CA GLN A 376 0.21 -22.72 15.75
C GLN A 376 -0.24 -21.69 14.71
N ASP A 377 -0.75 -20.56 15.19
CA ASP A 377 -1.05 -19.36 14.41
C ASP A 377 0.21 -18.84 13.68
N VAL A 378 0.21 -18.90 12.34
CA VAL A 378 1.28 -18.35 11.47
C VAL A 378 1.09 -16.85 11.20
N THR A 379 0.77 -16.08 12.24
CA THR A 379 0.66 -14.63 12.14
C THR A 379 2.06 -14.00 12.13
N PRO A 380 2.39 -13.13 11.15
CA PRO A 380 3.62 -12.33 11.20
C PRO A 380 3.77 -11.61 12.53
N ALA A 381 5.00 -11.64 13.06
CA ALA A 381 5.32 -10.98 14.31
C ALA A 381 5.10 -9.46 14.19
N ASN A 382 4.25 -8.91 15.05
CA ASN A 382 3.93 -7.48 15.09
C ASN A 382 4.72 -6.70 16.16
N ASP A 383 5.55 -7.40 16.94
CA ASP A 383 6.34 -6.86 18.05
C ASP A 383 7.84 -6.74 17.74
N ILE A 384 8.24 -7.06 16.50
CA ILE A 384 9.60 -6.79 16.02
C ILE A 384 9.78 -5.29 15.81
N THR A 385 10.66 -4.67 16.58
CA THR A 385 11.10 -3.30 16.32
C THR A 385 11.96 -3.27 15.06
N ASN A 386 11.49 -2.60 14.00
CA ASN A 386 12.26 -2.38 12.78
C ASN A 386 13.59 -1.65 13.06
N ASN A 387 14.67 -2.08 12.40
CA ASN A 387 16.06 -1.62 12.60
C ASN A 387 16.67 -1.91 13.98
N ALA A 388 16.00 -2.67 14.86
CA ALA A 388 16.61 -3.08 16.11
C ALA A 388 17.55 -4.29 15.93
N VAL A 389 18.55 -4.37 16.80
CA VAL A 389 19.52 -5.45 16.88
C VAL A 389 19.08 -6.46 17.93
N TYR A 390 19.17 -7.74 17.59
CA TYR A 390 18.79 -8.86 18.46
C TYR A 390 19.91 -9.88 18.54
N THR A 391 20.04 -10.54 19.68
CA THR A 391 20.59 -11.89 19.70
C THR A 391 19.47 -12.86 19.36
N ILE A 392 19.78 -13.89 18.56
CA ILE A 392 18.84 -14.90 18.11
C ILE A 392 19.29 -16.24 18.69
N LYS A 393 18.55 -16.78 19.66
CA LYS A 393 18.91 -18.00 20.38
C LYS A 393 17.98 -19.15 20.01
N ASN A 394 18.50 -20.31 19.66
CA ASN A 394 17.67 -21.47 19.35
C ASN A 394 16.99 -22.00 20.62
N LYS A 395 15.69 -22.29 20.54
CA LYS A 395 14.89 -22.75 21.68
C LYS A 395 15.33 -24.12 22.19
N LYS A 396 15.72 -25.03 21.28
CA LYS A 396 16.12 -26.41 21.65
C LYS A 396 17.47 -26.45 22.36
N SER A 397 18.47 -25.76 21.82
CA SER A 397 19.86 -25.85 22.29
C SER A 397 20.25 -24.77 23.29
N ASN A 398 19.51 -23.66 23.35
CA ASN A 398 19.89 -22.42 24.02
C ASN A 398 21.18 -21.77 23.50
N LEU A 399 21.67 -22.17 22.32
CA LEU A 399 22.82 -21.60 21.64
C LEU A 399 22.41 -20.48 20.68
N PHE A 400 23.32 -19.56 20.39
CA PHE A 400 23.06 -18.39 19.56
C PHE A 400 23.37 -18.64 18.08
N MET A 401 22.53 -18.12 17.19
CA MET A 401 22.84 -18.02 15.77
C MET A 401 24.05 -17.10 15.56
N GLU A 402 25.08 -17.65 14.95
CA GLU A 402 26.42 -17.06 14.89
C GLU A 402 27.04 -17.27 13.51
N VAL A 403 27.82 -16.28 13.06
CA VAL A 403 28.63 -16.37 11.85
C VAL A 403 29.92 -17.13 12.18
N THR A 404 30.18 -18.24 11.48
CA THR A 404 31.36 -19.08 11.72
C THR A 404 32.65 -18.25 11.62
N GLY A 405 33.45 -18.27 12.70
CA GLY A 405 34.72 -17.55 12.79
C GLY A 405 34.61 -16.02 12.75
N GLY A 406 33.41 -15.45 12.88
CA GLY A 406 33.19 -14.00 12.83
C GLY A 406 33.65 -13.34 11.52
N THR A 407 33.65 -14.08 10.42
CA THR A 407 34.20 -13.62 9.14
C THR A 407 33.14 -12.90 8.30
N ALA A 408 33.41 -11.65 7.92
CA ALA A 408 32.52 -10.83 7.11
C ALA A 408 32.78 -11.04 5.60
N ALA A 409 32.32 -12.17 5.05
CA ALA A 409 32.49 -12.50 3.63
C ALA A 409 31.30 -13.29 3.06
N ASN A 410 31.07 -13.18 1.75
CA ASN A 410 30.06 -13.98 1.05
C ASN A 410 30.37 -15.47 1.18
N GLY A 411 29.35 -16.28 1.43
CA GLY A 411 29.46 -17.73 1.63
C GLY A 411 29.93 -18.13 3.03
N THR A 412 30.14 -17.18 3.96
CA THR A 412 30.49 -17.54 5.35
C THR A 412 29.32 -18.26 6.00
N ASN A 413 29.57 -19.44 6.56
CA ASN A 413 28.53 -20.29 7.11
C ASN A 413 27.86 -19.68 8.36
N ILE A 414 26.57 -20.00 8.55
CA ILE A 414 25.86 -19.71 9.79
C ILE A 414 25.74 -21.00 10.61
N GLN A 415 26.09 -20.89 11.88
CA GLN A 415 26.06 -21.99 12.84
C GLN A 415 25.31 -21.56 14.10
N GLN A 416 25.08 -22.50 15.01
CA GLN A 416 24.81 -22.16 16.40
C GLN A 416 26.08 -22.27 17.26
N TRP A 417 26.26 -21.39 18.24
CA TRP A 417 27.41 -21.43 19.15
C TRP A 417 27.09 -20.91 20.56
N GLY A 418 27.92 -21.31 21.52
CA GLY A 418 27.80 -20.97 22.94
C GLY A 418 28.38 -19.60 23.27
N ALA A 419 27.82 -18.53 22.72
CA ALA A 419 28.22 -17.17 23.09
C ALA A 419 27.76 -16.80 24.51
N THR A 420 28.58 -16.05 25.25
CA THR A 420 28.28 -15.57 26.60
C THR A 420 27.80 -14.12 26.64
N THR A 421 28.09 -13.33 25.59
CA THR A 421 27.68 -11.92 25.46
C THR A 421 27.35 -11.56 24.00
N PRO A 422 26.46 -10.57 23.74
CA PRO A 422 26.25 -10.01 22.41
C PRO A 422 27.56 -9.45 21.82
N ALA A 423 27.85 -9.79 20.57
CA ALA A 423 28.99 -9.33 19.78
C ALA A 423 28.62 -9.32 18.28
N SER A 424 29.37 -8.60 17.45
CA SER A 424 29.03 -8.40 16.03
C SER A 424 28.78 -9.70 15.25
N TYR A 425 29.47 -10.79 15.59
CA TYR A 425 29.33 -12.11 14.96
C TYR A 425 28.08 -12.91 15.39
N ASN A 426 27.36 -12.50 16.43
CA ASN A 426 26.16 -13.19 16.95
C ASN A 426 24.96 -12.26 17.18
N THR A 427 25.03 -11.03 16.66
CA THR A 427 23.95 -10.05 16.71
C THR A 427 23.46 -9.70 15.31
N TRP A 428 22.14 -9.57 15.20
CA TRP A 428 21.44 -9.47 13.93
C TRP A 428 20.48 -8.28 13.93
N LYS A 429 20.59 -7.40 12.93
CA LYS A 429 19.67 -6.29 12.73
C LYS A 429 18.52 -6.71 11.82
N LEU A 430 17.29 -6.63 12.33
CA LEU A 430 16.09 -6.96 11.58
C LEU A 430 15.56 -5.70 10.88
N VAL A 431 15.57 -5.69 9.56
CA VAL A 431 15.14 -4.55 8.73
C VAL A 431 13.97 -4.98 7.86
N SER A 432 12.84 -4.28 7.98
CA SER A 432 11.67 -4.54 7.14
C SER A 432 12.01 -4.30 5.67
N ALA A 433 11.68 -5.29 4.84
CA ALA A 433 11.76 -5.22 3.39
C ALA A 433 10.43 -4.82 2.74
N GLY A 434 9.39 -4.54 3.54
CA GLY A 434 8.00 -4.42 3.09
C GLY A 434 7.31 -5.78 2.92
N ASN A 435 5.99 -5.78 2.74
CA ASN A 435 5.17 -6.96 2.49
C ASN A 435 5.35 -8.11 3.52
N ASP A 436 5.50 -7.77 4.80
CA ASP A 436 5.76 -8.69 5.92
C ASP A 436 7.07 -9.48 5.84
N TYR A 437 8.01 -9.05 4.99
CA TYR A 437 9.35 -9.62 4.91
C TYR A 437 10.39 -8.76 5.63
N TYR A 438 11.44 -9.42 6.08
CA TYR A 438 12.61 -8.83 6.70
C TYR A 438 13.89 -9.29 6.01
N TYR A 439 14.83 -8.36 5.89
CA TYR A 439 16.25 -8.67 5.80
C TYR A 439 16.81 -8.86 7.21
N ILE A 440 17.65 -9.87 7.38
CA ILE A 440 18.33 -10.19 8.64
C ILE A 440 19.81 -9.87 8.43
N TYR A 441 20.22 -8.65 8.79
CA TYR A 441 21.59 -8.16 8.63
C TYR A 441 22.48 -8.68 9.76
N SER A 442 23.70 -9.10 9.42
CA SER A 442 24.75 -9.31 10.42
C SER A 442 25.33 -7.97 10.84
N GLU A 443 25.65 -7.81 12.13
CA GLU A 443 26.38 -6.62 12.63
C GLU A 443 27.90 -6.73 12.38
N LEU A 444 28.39 -7.76 11.68
CA LEU A 444 29.75 -7.80 11.16
C LEU A 444 29.99 -6.77 10.05
N GLY A 445 31.23 -6.31 9.92
CA GLY A 445 31.60 -5.27 8.96
C GLY A 445 30.99 -3.92 9.34
N ASP A 446 30.20 -3.33 8.44
CA ASP A 446 29.49 -2.06 8.64
C ASP A 446 28.07 -2.23 9.20
N GLY A 447 27.64 -3.47 9.44
CA GLY A 447 26.30 -3.83 9.87
C GLY A 447 25.22 -3.69 8.79
N ASN A 448 25.56 -3.32 7.55
CA ASN A 448 24.58 -3.05 6.47
C ASN A 448 24.94 -3.74 5.15
N THR A 449 26.06 -4.43 5.08
CA THR A 449 26.52 -5.12 3.86
C THR A 449 25.98 -6.55 3.77
N TYR A 450 26.07 -7.35 4.83
CA TYR A 450 25.80 -8.78 4.78
C TYR A 450 24.47 -9.16 5.43
N THR A 451 23.67 -9.99 4.76
CA THR A 451 22.43 -10.57 5.28
C THR A 451 22.48 -12.09 5.30
N LEU A 452 21.59 -12.71 6.09
CA LEU A 452 21.28 -14.13 5.91
C LEU A 452 20.79 -14.40 4.48
N TYR A 453 21.28 -15.48 3.89
CA TYR A 453 21.01 -15.88 2.51
C TYR A 453 20.82 -17.39 2.44
N VAL A 454 19.70 -17.84 1.90
CA VAL A 454 19.50 -19.25 1.55
C VAL A 454 20.33 -19.55 0.31
N THR A 455 21.31 -20.46 0.42
CA THR A 455 22.32 -20.69 -0.62
C THR A 455 21.68 -21.00 -1.98
N GLY A 456 21.93 -20.12 -2.96
CA GLY A 456 21.41 -20.24 -4.32
C GLY A 456 19.89 -20.00 -4.45
N GLY A 457 19.21 -19.56 -3.39
CA GLY A 457 17.76 -19.35 -3.38
C GLY A 457 16.93 -20.60 -3.63
N LYS A 458 17.48 -21.79 -3.36
CA LYS A 458 16.80 -23.07 -3.58
C LYS A 458 15.68 -23.25 -2.55
N ALA A 459 14.60 -23.91 -2.93
CA ALA A 459 13.49 -24.24 -2.02
C ALA A 459 13.70 -25.56 -1.25
N THR A 460 14.70 -26.37 -1.65
CA THR A 460 14.91 -27.72 -1.13
C THR A 460 15.28 -27.73 0.35
N ASP A 461 14.74 -28.71 1.07
CA ASP A 461 15.12 -28.99 2.46
C ASP A 461 16.63 -29.23 2.61
N ASN A 462 17.16 -28.84 3.77
CA ASN A 462 18.58 -28.89 4.10
C ASN A 462 19.47 -27.95 3.25
N THR A 463 18.87 -27.00 2.52
CA THR A 463 19.66 -25.95 1.86
C THR A 463 20.30 -25.06 2.92
N ASN A 464 21.60 -24.80 2.74
CA ASN A 464 22.39 -24.03 3.69
C ASN A 464 21.90 -22.58 3.83
N VAL A 465 22.14 -21.98 5.01
CA VAL A 465 22.00 -20.55 5.25
C VAL A 465 23.40 -19.97 5.50
N GLU A 466 23.77 -18.95 4.74
CA GLU A 466 25.09 -18.31 4.76
C GLU A 466 24.98 -16.78 4.83
N LEU A 467 26.10 -16.10 5.09
CA LEU A 467 26.21 -14.67 4.86
C LEU A 467 26.39 -14.37 3.37
N TYR A 468 25.66 -13.37 2.89
CA TYR A 468 25.87 -12.85 1.55
C TYR A 468 25.59 -11.35 1.48
N THR A 469 26.27 -10.66 0.59
CA THR A 469 26.08 -9.22 0.35
C THR A 469 24.64 -8.98 -0.07
N LYS A 470 24.00 -7.97 0.54
CA LYS A 470 22.61 -7.62 0.23
C LYS A 470 22.43 -7.38 -1.27
N ASN A 471 21.41 -8.02 -1.83
CA ASN A 471 20.90 -7.87 -3.18
C ASN A 471 19.36 -7.88 -3.15
N THR A 472 18.71 -8.18 -4.27
CA THR A 472 17.24 -8.16 -4.43
C THR A 472 16.61 -9.56 -4.53
N SER A 473 17.36 -10.61 -4.23
CA SER A 473 16.89 -12.01 -4.36
C SER A 473 15.93 -12.41 -3.23
N ASN A 474 14.96 -13.28 -3.56
CA ASN A 474 14.10 -13.95 -2.58
C ASN A 474 14.88 -14.78 -1.55
N ALA A 475 16.12 -15.17 -1.85
CA ALA A 475 17.01 -15.86 -0.94
C ALA A 475 17.36 -15.07 0.34
N GLN A 476 17.13 -13.75 0.36
CA GLN A 476 17.45 -12.87 1.50
C GLN A 476 16.21 -12.37 2.26
N LEU A 477 15.03 -12.87 1.91
CA LEU A 477 13.77 -12.39 2.44
C LEU A 477 13.15 -13.46 3.35
N TYR A 478 12.81 -13.04 4.57
CA TYR A 478 12.26 -13.92 5.60
C TYR A 478 10.99 -13.33 6.17
N ARG A 479 9.96 -14.15 6.35
CA ARG A 479 8.77 -13.79 7.13
C ARG A 479 8.99 -14.27 8.56
N ILE A 480 8.91 -13.36 9.52
CA ILE A 480 9.10 -13.68 10.94
C ILE A 480 7.71 -13.89 11.54
N ILE A 481 7.46 -15.06 12.13
CA ILE A 481 6.22 -15.32 12.89
C ILE A 481 6.52 -15.35 14.38
N LYS A 482 5.53 -14.97 15.19
CA LYS A 482 5.58 -15.13 16.65
C LYS A 482 4.71 -16.33 17.03
N ASN A 483 5.34 -17.33 17.63
CA ASN A 483 4.72 -18.57 18.06
C ASN A 483 3.93 -18.37 19.37
N SER A 484 2.97 -19.25 19.66
CA SER A 484 2.14 -19.20 20.88
C SER A 484 2.95 -19.22 22.18
N ASP A 485 4.12 -19.86 22.17
CA ASP A 485 5.06 -19.94 23.29
C ASP A 485 5.97 -18.70 23.44
N GLY A 486 5.73 -17.65 22.65
CA GLY A 486 6.51 -16.41 22.66
C GLY A 486 7.84 -16.48 21.91
N THR A 487 8.20 -17.63 21.34
CA THR A 487 9.35 -17.76 20.42
C THR A 487 8.99 -17.29 19.02
N TYR A 488 9.98 -17.26 18.13
CA TYR A 488 9.84 -16.82 16.75
C TYR A 488 10.35 -17.88 15.78
N SER A 489 9.83 -17.87 14.55
CA SER A 489 10.34 -18.69 13.46
C SER A 489 10.53 -17.82 12.21
N PHE A 490 11.58 -18.10 11.43
CA PHE A 490 11.95 -17.34 10.24
C PHE A 490 11.63 -18.14 8.98
N LEU A 491 10.44 -17.96 8.42
CA LEU A 491 10.01 -18.65 7.20
C LEU A 491 10.74 -18.07 6.00
N THR A 492 11.24 -18.92 5.10
CA THR A 492 12.09 -18.48 3.98
C THR A 492 11.24 -18.15 2.76
N LYS A 493 11.43 -16.98 2.15
CA LYS A 493 10.75 -16.65 0.88
C LYS A 493 11.24 -17.53 -0.27
N ALA A 494 12.48 -18.02 -0.21
CA ALA A 494 13.06 -18.94 -1.18
C ALA A 494 12.26 -20.27 -1.33
N SER A 495 11.59 -20.69 -0.27
CA SER A 495 10.75 -21.90 -0.26
C SER A 495 9.25 -21.59 -0.41
N SER A 496 8.91 -20.35 -0.78
CA SER A 496 7.53 -19.85 -0.72
C SER A 496 6.88 -20.07 0.65
N LEU A 497 7.67 -19.91 1.73
CA LEU A 497 7.27 -20.05 3.14
C LEU A 497 6.98 -21.48 3.61
N SER A 498 7.24 -22.51 2.79
CA SER A 498 7.11 -23.92 3.21
C SER A 498 8.22 -24.37 4.16
N SER A 499 9.39 -23.74 4.09
CA SER A 499 10.54 -23.96 4.98
C SER A 499 10.81 -22.77 5.90
N CYS A 500 11.53 -23.04 6.99
CA CYS A 500 12.03 -22.03 7.91
C CYS A 500 13.51 -22.25 8.25
N VAL A 501 14.16 -21.23 8.82
CA VAL A 501 15.51 -21.33 9.36
C VAL A 501 15.51 -22.23 10.60
N GLU A 502 16.33 -23.27 10.59
CA GLU A 502 16.44 -24.28 11.65
C GLU A 502 17.89 -24.63 11.97
N VAL A 503 18.10 -25.29 13.10
CA VAL A 503 19.35 -26.00 13.42
C VAL A 503 19.27 -27.43 12.88
N ALA A 504 20.23 -27.79 12.03
CA ALA A 504 20.27 -29.08 11.35
C ALA A 504 20.28 -30.25 12.33
N ALA A 505 19.54 -31.31 11.98
CA ALA A 505 19.39 -32.54 12.77
C ALA A 505 18.93 -32.33 14.22
N SER A 506 18.29 -31.19 14.54
CA SER A 506 17.93 -30.81 15.92
C SER A 506 19.10 -30.86 16.90
N SER A 507 20.33 -30.64 16.41
CA SER A 507 21.55 -30.75 17.21
C SER A 507 21.59 -29.69 18.32
N THR A 508 22.19 -30.05 19.46
CA THR A 508 22.45 -29.12 20.58
C THR A 508 23.94 -28.76 20.72
N SER A 509 24.78 -29.24 19.80
CA SER A 509 26.21 -28.98 19.81
C SER A 509 26.56 -27.59 19.26
N SER A 510 27.55 -26.93 19.86
CA SER A 510 28.24 -25.80 19.24
C SER A 510 28.84 -26.20 17.89
N GLY A 511 28.65 -25.36 16.88
CA GLY A 511 29.09 -25.60 15.51
C GLY A 511 28.08 -26.35 14.66
N ALA A 512 26.90 -26.71 15.19
CA ALA A 512 25.84 -27.28 14.37
C ALA A 512 25.35 -26.27 13.34
N ASN A 513 25.08 -26.77 12.14
CA ASN A 513 24.72 -25.94 11.00
C ASN A 513 23.35 -25.29 11.15
N VAL A 514 23.22 -24.06 10.65
CA VAL A 514 21.92 -23.42 10.44
C VAL A 514 21.56 -23.52 8.97
N GLN A 515 20.39 -24.08 8.69
CA GLN A 515 19.91 -24.37 7.34
C GLN A 515 18.43 -24.01 7.24
N GLN A 516 17.83 -24.15 6.05
CA GLN A 516 16.37 -24.20 5.95
C GLN A 516 15.86 -25.64 5.88
N ASN A 517 14.65 -25.85 6.37
CA ASN A 517 13.92 -27.11 6.24
C ASN A 517 12.42 -26.87 6.42
N THR A 518 11.60 -27.80 5.95
CA THR A 518 10.14 -27.82 6.10
C THR A 518 9.72 -27.36 7.50
N PHE A 519 8.85 -26.36 7.56
CA PHE A 519 8.37 -25.82 8.83
C PHE A 519 7.40 -26.79 9.51
N THR A 520 7.79 -27.27 10.69
CA THR A 520 7.03 -28.21 11.53
C THR A 520 6.68 -27.61 12.90
N GLY A 521 7.25 -26.45 13.24
CA GLY A 521 7.10 -25.84 14.57
C GLY A 521 7.92 -26.53 15.67
N ALA A 522 8.83 -27.44 15.31
CA ALA A 522 9.74 -28.10 16.24
C ALA A 522 10.69 -27.10 16.94
N ASP A 523 11.16 -27.43 18.14
CA ASP A 523 11.98 -26.52 18.95
C ASP A 523 13.31 -26.13 18.28
N ASN A 524 13.85 -26.95 17.37
CA ASN A 524 15.04 -26.61 16.59
C ASN A 524 14.77 -25.54 15.51
N GLN A 525 13.50 -25.22 15.24
CA GLN A 525 13.02 -24.21 14.30
C GLN A 525 12.51 -22.94 14.99
N LYS A 526 12.59 -22.92 16.32
CA LYS A 526 12.10 -21.84 17.18
C LYS A 526 13.27 -21.06 17.75
N TRP A 527 13.11 -19.75 17.79
CA TRP A 527 14.16 -18.81 18.13
C TRP A 527 13.66 -17.80 19.16
N ILE A 528 14.47 -17.53 20.18
CA ILE A 528 14.23 -16.52 21.19
C ILE A 528 14.99 -15.26 20.75
N LEU A 529 14.26 -14.18 20.52
CA LEU A 529 14.83 -12.89 20.13
C LEU A 529 14.98 -12.03 21.38
N THR A 530 16.21 -11.71 21.74
CA THR A 530 16.47 -10.74 22.83
C THR A 530 17.01 -9.47 22.20
N LYS A 531 16.23 -8.39 22.30
CA LYS A 531 16.67 -7.07 21.86
C LYS A 531 17.94 -6.68 22.62
N VAL A 532 18.99 -6.36 21.89
CA VAL A 532 20.26 -5.91 22.48
C VAL A 532 20.06 -4.46 22.91
N ASN A 533 19.74 -4.28 24.19
CA ASN A 533 19.65 -2.96 24.81
C ASN A 533 21.07 -2.46 25.03
N THR A 534 21.55 -1.59 24.15
CA THR A 534 22.77 -0.83 24.39
C THR A 534 22.45 0.23 25.44
N ASN A 535 22.81 -0.04 26.70
CA ASN A 535 22.84 1.00 27.73
C ASN A 535 23.87 2.05 27.33
N SER A 536 23.33 3.20 26.90
CA SER A 536 23.93 4.54 26.89
C SER A 536 25.27 4.73 26.17
N ALA A 537 25.17 4.95 24.86
CA ALA A 537 25.49 6.27 24.30
C ALA A 537 24.53 6.53 23.14
N THR A 538 23.70 7.56 23.26
CA THR A 538 22.73 8.00 22.25
C THR A 538 23.39 8.15 20.88
N LYS A 539 23.05 7.27 19.92
CA LYS A 539 23.32 7.46 18.50
C LYS A 539 21.98 7.73 17.79
N PRO A 540 21.66 8.99 17.47
CA PRO A 540 20.53 9.33 16.64
C PRO A 540 20.63 8.69 15.25
N SER A 541 19.50 8.20 14.78
CA SER A 541 19.26 7.83 13.39
C SER A 541 19.43 9.07 12.52
N THR A 542 20.38 9.03 11.59
CA THR A 542 20.61 10.07 10.59
C THR A 542 20.36 9.53 9.20
N LYS A 543 19.39 10.12 8.50
CA LYS A 543 19.26 9.98 7.05
C LYS A 543 20.53 10.61 6.44
N VAL A 544 21.39 9.78 5.84
CA VAL A 544 22.60 10.26 5.14
C VAL A 544 22.16 10.78 3.78
N THR A 545 22.11 12.10 3.66
CA THR A 545 22.22 12.78 2.37
C THR A 545 23.50 13.60 2.45
N ASN A 546 24.39 13.41 1.48
CA ASN A 546 25.65 14.14 1.29
C ASN A 546 26.73 13.97 2.35
N ASN A 547 27.32 12.78 2.51
CA ASN A 547 28.62 12.57 3.19
C ASN A 547 28.81 13.16 4.61
N LEU A 548 27.79 13.76 5.19
CA LEU A 548 27.73 14.44 6.47
C LEU A 548 26.64 13.77 7.29
N LYS A 549 26.95 13.49 8.55
CA LYS A 549 26.05 12.87 9.52
C LYS A 549 25.73 13.85 10.63
N VAL A 550 24.44 14.06 10.92
CA VAL A 550 23.98 15.02 11.94
C VAL A 550 23.36 14.30 13.13
N ASP A 551 24.11 14.12 14.20
CA ASP A 551 23.54 13.67 15.47
C ASP A 551 23.00 14.87 16.25
N TYR A 552 21.96 14.67 17.06
CA TYR A 552 21.48 15.67 18.01
C TYR A 552 20.93 15.07 19.29
N THR A 553 20.95 15.86 20.36
CA THR A 553 20.30 15.56 21.65
C THR A 553 19.32 16.66 21.99
N ILE A 554 18.11 16.28 22.42
CA ILE A 554 17.04 17.22 22.78
C ILE A 554 16.85 17.18 24.30
N ASN A 555 16.87 18.35 24.91
CA ASN A 555 16.51 18.56 26.31
C ASN A 555 15.30 19.48 26.36
N ASN A 556 14.18 18.96 26.84
CA ASN A 556 12.93 19.71 27.02
C ASN A 556 12.74 20.04 28.50
N TRP A 557 12.55 21.31 28.83
CA TRP A 557 12.40 21.81 30.20
C TRP A 557 11.03 22.49 30.39
N GLY A 558 9.97 21.79 29.97
CA GLY A 558 8.58 22.23 30.14
C GLY A 558 8.16 23.29 29.12
N SER A 559 8.67 24.52 29.28
CA SER A 559 8.37 25.67 28.40
C SER A 559 9.54 26.11 27.54
N THR A 560 10.69 25.44 27.61
CA THR A 560 11.87 25.71 26.78
C THR A 560 12.50 24.42 26.29
N ASN A 561 13.27 24.52 25.21
CA ASN A 561 14.08 23.42 24.69
C ASN A 561 15.54 23.85 24.54
N GLN A 562 16.44 22.87 24.62
CA GLN A 562 17.81 22.96 24.17
C GLN A 562 18.13 21.77 23.26
N VAL A 563 18.74 22.03 22.11
CA VAL A 563 19.19 20.99 21.19
C VAL A 563 20.69 21.12 20.96
N ASN A 564 21.47 20.08 21.24
CA ASN A 564 22.89 20.03 20.90
C ASN A 564 23.07 19.18 19.65
N PHE A 565 23.69 19.73 18.61
CA PHE A 565 23.96 19.07 17.33
C PHE A 565 25.44 18.71 17.20
N LYS A 566 25.70 17.61 16.50
CA LYS A 566 27.04 17.15 16.10
C LYS A 566 27.01 16.81 14.61
N ILE A 567 27.83 17.49 13.81
CA ILE A 567 27.97 17.21 12.38
C ILE A 567 29.30 16.50 12.16
N THR A 568 29.26 15.31 11.54
CA THR A 568 30.43 14.46 11.27
C THR A 568 30.65 14.33 9.77
N ASN A 569 31.90 14.51 9.32
CA ASN A 569 32.28 14.24 7.94
C ASN A 569 32.64 12.77 7.73
N ASN A 570 31.78 12.05 7.01
CA ASN A 570 31.95 10.65 6.64
C ASN A 570 32.56 10.47 5.23
N SER A 571 32.94 11.55 4.53
CA SER A 571 33.69 11.44 3.27
C SER A 571 35.19 11.24 3.50
N SER A 572 35.89 10.91 2.42
CA SER A 572 37.36 10.84 2.34
C SER A 572 38.04 12.19 2.09
N SER A 573 37.31 13.29 1.94
CA SER A 573 37.86 14.64 1.69
C SER A 573 37.39 15.66 2.72
N THR A 574 38.18 16.71 2.97
CA THR A 574 37.78 17.80 3.87
C THR A 574 36.58 18.55 3.30
N ILE A 575 35.55 18.73 4.12
CA ILE A 575 34.39 19.57 3.82
C ILE A 575 34.72 21.00 4.28
N SER A 576 34.69 21.98 3.37
CA SER A 576 35.14 23.35 3.65
C SER A 576 34.07 24.27 4.28
N THR A 577 32.80 23.88 4.20
CA THR A 577 31.65 24.56 4.81
C THR A 577 30.47 23.60 4.94
N TRP A 578 29.46 23.96 5.74
CA TRP A 578 28.24 23.16 5.90
C TRP A 578 27.02 24.07 6.12
N THR A 579 25.83 23.56 5.84
CA THR A 579 24.56 24.24 6.13
C THR A 579 23.51 23.24 6.61
N LEU A 580 23.06 23.39 7.84
CA LEU A 580 21.98 22.60 8.42
C LEU A 580 20.67 23.38 8.37
N LYS A 581 19.64 22.80 7.77
CA LYS A 581 18.26 23.32 7.83
C LYS A 581 17.42 22.46 8.74
N VAL A 582 16.72 23.06 9.70
CA VAL A 582 15.86 22.37 10.67
C VAL A 582 14.43 22.88 10.55
N LYS A 583 13.42 21.99 10.48
CA LYS A 583 12.02 22.41 10.39
C LYS A 583 11.54 23.13 11.65
N LYS A 584 10.93 24.30 11.47
CA LYS A 584 10.32 25.10 12.55
C LYS A 584 9.16 24.39 13.25
N SER A 585 8.47 23.50 12.54
CA SER A 585 7.38 22.68 13.10
C SER A 585 7.87 21.68 14.16
N ASP A 586 9.17 21.35 14.16
CA ASP A 586 9.73 20.32 15.05
C ASP A 586 10.45 20.91 16.25
N VAL A 587 10.92 22.15 16.16
CA VAL A 587 11.62 22.83 17.24
C VAL A 587 11.54 24.33 17.01
N SER A 588 11.28 25.10 18.07
CA SER A 588 11.51 26.55 18.06
C SER A 588 12.96 26.82 18.44
N ILE A 589 13.63 27.70 17.69
CA ILE A 589 14.99 28.14 17.97
C ILE A 589 14.99 29.67 18.08
N THR A 590 15.43 30.18 19.22
CA THR A 590 15.58 31.62 19.49
C THR A 590 17.05 32.05 19.51
N THR A 591 17.95 31.18 19.98
CA THR A 591 19.39 31.47 20.09
C THR A 591 20.22 30.21 19.84
N GLY A 592 21.52 30.38 19.59
CA GLY A 592 22.47 29.28 19.53
C GLY A 592 23.92 29.75 19.70
N TRP A 593 24.83 28.82 19.97
CA TRP A 593 26.27 29.08 20.09
C TRP A 593 27.05 28.30 19.05
N ASN A 594 28.23 28.79 18.67
CA ASN A 594 29.08 28.23 17.61
C ASN A 594 28.42 28.16 16.22
N ILE A 595 27.39 28.98 15.98
CA ILE A 595 26.65 29.04 14.72
C ILE A 595 26.28 30.47 14.35
N ASN A 596 25.98 30.67 13.08
CA ASN A 596 25.12 31.75 12.60
C ASN A 596 23.72 31.17 12.38
N LEU A 597 22.68 31.87 12.85
CA LEU A 597 21.29 31.46 12.73
C LEU A 597 20.53 32.45 11.86
N SER A 598 19.79 31.93 10.89
CA SER A 598 18.85 32.69 10.07
C SER A 598 17.59 31.86 9.81
N GLU A 599 16.57 32.46 9.20
CA GLU A 599 15.32 31.78 8.87
C GLU A 599 15.01 31.87 7.38
N SER A 600 14.47 30.79 6.81
CA SER A 600 14.04 30.75 5.40
C SER A 600 12.85 29.82 5.24
N GLY A 601 11.68 30.38 4.95
CA GLY A 601 10.42 29.63 4.89
C GLY A 601 10.15 28.87 6.21
N ASP A 602 9.89 27.58 6.07
CA ASP A 602 9.57 26.65 7.18
C ASP A 602 10.81 26.16 7.95
N TYR A 603 12.01 26.69 7.66
CA TYR A 603 13.26 26.21 8.24
C TYR A 603 14.01 27.30 9.00
N TYR A 604 14.65 26.88 10.09
CA TYR A 604 15.85 27.52 10.61
C TYR A 604 17.04 27.09 9.75
N VAL A 605 17.85 28.05 9.32
CA VAL A 605 19.07 27.84 8.51
C VAL A 605 20.27 28.16 9.38
N ILE A 606 21.06 27.13 9.67
CA ILE A 606 22.19 27.14 10.59
C ILE A 606 23.48 26.96 9.80
N THR A 607 24.40 27.89 9.93
CA THR A 607 25.70 27.90 9.22
C THR A 607 26.87 28.06 10.20
N PRO A 608 28.10 27.66 9.82
CA PRO A 608 29.26 27.74 10.70
C PRO A 608 29.66 29.17 11.06
N VAL A 609 30.34 29.29 12.19
CA VAL A 609 31.22 30.43 12.50
C VAL A 609 32.63 30.14 11.97
N GLY A 610 33.47 31.16 11.80
CA GLY A 610 34.70 31.05 11.00
C GLY A 610 35.64 29.88 11.34
N TRP A 611 35.71 29.44 12.61
CA TRP A 611 36.61 28.38 13.06
C TRP A 611 36.04 26.96 12.96
N ASN A 612 34.73 26.78 12.72
CA ASN A 612 34.11 25.45 12.60
C ASN A 612 33.51 25.18 11.22
N SER A 613 33.85 25.98 10.21
CA SER A 613 33.39 25.78 8.83
C SER A 613 33.98 24.53 8.18
N SER A 614 35.26 24.22 8.45
CA SER A 614 35.96 23.10 7.86
C SER A 614 35.92 21.85 8.74
N ILE A 615 35.56 20.70 8.17
CA ILE A 615 35.51 19.40 8.84
C ILE A 615 36.35 18.39 8.06
N ALA A 616 37.49 17.96 8.61
CA ALA A 616 38.35 16.94 7.99
C ALA A 616 37.68 15.55 7.98
N PRO A 617 38.13 14.60 7.12
CA PRO A 617 37.61 13.24 7.09
C PRO A 617 37.56 12.58 8.47
N GLY A 618 36.41 12.04 8.86
CA GLY A 618 36.19 11.38 10.14
C GLY A 618 36.11 12.32 11.35
N GLN A 619 36.26 13.63 11.17
CA GLN A 619 36.11 14.61 12.26
C GLN A 619 34.67 15.09 12.41
N SER A 620 34.37 15.71 13.55
CA SER A 620 33.07 16.29 13.85
C SER A 620 33.19 17.69 14.44
N ILE A 621 32.13 18.48 14.29
CA ILE A 621 31.92 19.74 14.99
C ILE A 621 30.64 19.65 15.83
N GLU A 622 30.58 20.45 16.90
CA GLU A 622 29.44 20.48 17.82
C GLU A 622 29.00 21.92 18.10
N PHE A 623 27.68 22.09 18.18
CA PHE A 623 27.03 23.35 18.51
C PHE A 623 25.70 23.09 19.19
N GLY A 624 25.03 24.14 19.69
CA GLY A 624 23.68 23.96 20.19
C GLY A 624 22.81 25.21 20.10
N THR A 625 21.53 24.97 20.33
CA THR A 625 20.44 25.93 20.17
C THR A 625 19.51 25.89 21.37
N GLN A 626 18.86 27.00 21.67
CA GLN A 626 17.77 27.10 22.64
C GLN A 626 16.55 27.76 22.01
N GLY A 627 15.36 27.43 22.49
CA GLY A 627 14.13 28.09 22.10
C GLY A 627 12.93 27.82 22.99
N ASN A 628 11.79 28.36 22.57
CA ASN A 628 10.56 28.31 23.35
C ASN A 628 9.74 27.05 23.07
N GLY A 629 9.05 26.53 24.08
CA GLY A 629 8.30 25.29 23.99
C GLY A 629 9.19 24.06 23.87
N ASN A 630 8.57 22.88 23.94
CA ASN A 630 9.27 21.61 23.80
C ASN A 630 9.53 21.30 22.33
N ALA A 631 10.75 20.86 22.02
CA ALA A 631 11.07 20.28 20.71
C ALA A 631 10.43 18.89 20.59
N ASN A 632 9.99 18.54 19.38
CA ASN A 632 9.51 17.21 19.03
C ASN A 632 10.58 16.17 19.31
N LYS A 633 10.16 14.93 19.64
CA LYS A 633 11.08 13.79 19.87
C LYS A 633 11.96 13.48 18.65
N THR A 634 11.60 13.98 17.48
CA THR A 634 12.36 13.85 16.24
C THR A 634 12.35 15.19 15.53
N ILE A 635 13.54 15.62 15.09
CA ILE A 635 13.73 16.84 14.31
C ILE A 635 13.98 16.45 12.86
N ASN A 636 13.14 16.93 11.95
CA ASN A 636 13.39 16.82 10.52
C ASN A 636 14.38 17.89 10.09
N TYR A 637 15.45 17.45 9.42
CA TYR A 637 16.52 18.33 8.97
C TYR A 637 17.04 17.99 7.56
N LEU A 638 17.74 18.94 6.95
CA LEU A 638 18.50 18.78 5.72
C LEU A 638 19.93 19.27 5.96
N ILE A 639 20.94 18.52 5.54
CA ILE A 639 22.36 18.89 5.68
C ILE A 639 23.03 18.89 4.31
N ASN A 640 23.81 19.94 4.05
CA ASN A 640 24.64 20.09 2.84
C ASN A 640 26.04 20.56 3.20
#